data_AF-A0AA46UFY6-F1
#
_entry.id   AF-A0AA46UFY6-F1
#
_cell.length_a   1.000
_cell.length_b   1.000
_cell.length_c   1.000
_cell.angle_alpha   90.00
_cell.angle_beta   90.00
_cell.angle_gamma   90.00
#
_symmetry.space_group_name_H-M   'P 1'
#
loop_
_entity.id
_entity.type
_entity.pdbx_description
1 polymer ?
#
loop_
_entity_poly.entity_id
_entity_poly.type
_entity_poly.pdbx_seq_one_letter_code
_entity_poly.pdbx_strand_id
1 'polypeptide(L)'
;MKKKFIRVMFFGALALTTFSYVGCKDYDDDIDRLEQKITENANAIAEINKLIEGGSVITKVENITGGVEVTLSNGKSFTIKNGDAGKDGTQWTIKDDGYWYQDGKKTEFKAKGDKGDPGEPGTPGTPGEPGQPGTPGDPGEDGDTYIPGEDGFWYKNEVKPENKTEMTWIIPGVVSVADMGDYYIFSNLKNTDGTVTSATIYKYSATFVSSLVHVTSNINKDLGDVVFLPVIAYDGNSTGKKPVYEYNSSEQVLDRTLVNGWAEYEYKLNPANVNPKYFTGLGFIEQTATTRTASDEEVDPVEIGLPIAKIAVNEKGKLVVKATAGNNTDNLNAFKMFKSEKEHHRYDNPDGKPMAESSKYGETGKVNMLAYQVKNTNEAEELINGGIVVSDYVATKRMVVEQGEASIAVAVNTDGFADPEVMAPALVGLSQLYKIADVADEDGKEDATKVDAYIKDNEKVPVTMQLMYTESLDLNTIMKGIATTFHTNTHFKADESQYLLTDLGFENITFSYTLMSYEKAEVDQTKRYIKLDGSTISVIDKQHAAIHREPVVKVAMSVDGKLVMTKLLKIKIVEKDQLTKDFTNTDLTEQTLGCAAIYGGGDKLAVVPFKNADPAYDNLVSGLKIDFDQYFNALEVSKDKFVEYYDGTPEVAITFAAQGGTAAEFTDFVVDPENVSTAKQNLIIDYSNITGHATSKNNYVYFGLKNQLHAGTYVIKFTYSTKNTAPKYKSFTITTTLVVKDPVHTWEYNPSTWKDKEYMIGYGQPTKLEYDAPFLMKATLEDGFMETWDGCGEWDFEIADKTIEAEDMKLETEYEDLGGGKYKPTHVLQIFKKEWLGKKIRIRAVEYIGDPKVNKETTRKIDNYVSTGTTPAPKEFDIMFVNPVAYAAVKADWYLVDKMNTTLLDKGAYLPIYRLFKLYDVKRGEENGMMFNGGAKEPWAKISTVESGKSLFKMHKVVVSYALSDKNTAYVKEHASILLDKNDKEIGLLKWNNDKGVAVGDTPQPIIIDVTIKNTWDGKPSQTSEQKQEITVYVKKADTKYTMPATGFWGTSLADLKGLGSYEDVEYEKKEENK
;
A
#
# COMPACT_ATOMS: atom_id res chain seq x y z
N MET A 1 56.76 -37.63 -14.56
CA MET A 1 56.66 -36.15 -14.59
C MET A 1 55.39 -35.74 -13.86
N LYS A 2 55.53 -34.93 -12.81
CA LYS A 2 54.44 -34.38 -11.99
C LYS A 2 54.01 -33.03 -12.58
N LYS A 3 52.75 -32.88 -13.01
CA LYS A 3 52.05 -31.58 -13.05
C LYS A 3 50.57 -31.83 -12.75
N LYS A 4 50.20 -31.56 -11.50
CA LYS A 4 48.82 -31.41 -11.04
C LYS A 4 48.32 -30.06 -11.55
N PHE A 5 47.13 -30.00 -12.15
CA PHE A 5 46.06 -29.12 -11.69
C PHE A 5 44.72 -29.63 -12.28
N ILE A 6 43.98 -30.24 -11.35
CA ILE A 6 42.52 -30.28 -11.14
C ILE A 6 41.59 -30.59 -12.33
N ARG A 7 41.00 -31.79 -12.22
CA ARG A 7 39.79 -32.28 -12.90
C ARG A 7 38.55 -31.87 -12.10
N VAL A 8 37.44 -31.60 -12.80
CA VAL A 8 36.10 -32.08 -12.40
C VAL A 8 35.43 -32.69 -13.66
N MET A 9 34.95 -33.94 -13.51
CA MET A 9 34.20 -34.79 -14.47
C MET A 9 32.69 -34.47 -14.36
N PHE A 10 31.86 -34.34 -15.41
CA PHE A 10 31.27 -35.26 -16.43
C PHE A 10 30.06 -36.14 -16.01
N PHE A 11 29.07 -36.26 -16.93
CA PHE A 11 27.83 -37.08 -17.06
C PHE A 11 26.48 -36.37 -16.75
N GLY A 12 25.40 -36.40 -17.57
CA GLY A 12 25.11 -37.10 -18.84
C GLY A 12 23.78 -36.63 -19.51
N ALA A 13 23.62 -36.96 -20.80
CA ALA A 13 22.53 -36.67 -21.76
C ALA A 13 21.11 -37.14 -21.31
N LEU A 14 19.96 -36.69 -21.84
CA LEU A 14 19.48 -36.69 -23.25
C LEU A 14 18.01 -36.19 -23.30
N ALA A 15 17.61 -35.39 -24.30
CA ALA A 15 16.37 -35.61 -25.10
C ALA A 15 16.22 -34.57 -26.22
N LEU A 16 16.12 -35.07 -27.46
CA LEU A 16 15.89 -34.36 -28.72
C LEU A 16 14.40 -34.08 -28.93
N THR A 17 14.02 -32.89 -29.40
CA THR A 17 12.93 -32.71 -30.39
C THR A 17 13.17 -31.51 -31.32
N THR A 18 13.22 -31.85 -32.61
CA THR A 18 13.13 -31.09 -33.87
C THR A 18 11.91 -30.16 -33.98
N PHE A 19 11.76 -29.11 -34.81
CA PHE A 19 12.47 -28.48 -35.94
C PHE A 19 11.89 -27.06 -36.14
N SER A 20 12.69 -26.06 -36.52
CA SER A 20 12.40 -25.18 -37.67
C SER A 20 13.71 -24.62 -38.22
N TYR A 21 14.00 -24.92 -39.48
CA TYR A 21 15.23 -24.54 -40.18
C TYR A 21 15.28 -23.03 -40.47
N VAL A 22 16.38 -22.39 -40.04
CA VAL A 22 17.04 -21.29 -40.75
C VAL A 22 18.49 -21.73 -40.93
N GLY A 23 19.03 -21.63 -42.15
CA GLY A 23 20.26 -22.32 -42.57
C GLY A 23 21.47 -22.06 -41.66
N CYS A 24 21.87 -23.08 -40.89
CA CYS A 24 23.09 -23.06 -40.08
C CYS A 24 24.32 -23.38 -40.93
N LYS A 25 25.13 -22.37 -41.23
CA LYS A 25 26.56 -22.56 -41.52
C LYS A 25 27.52 -21.64 -40.76
N ASP A 26 27.02 -20.64 -40.02
CA ASP A 26 27.92 -19.65 -39.41
C ASP A 26 28.03 -19.73 -37.88
N TYR A 27 27.23 -20.56 -37.20
CA TYR A 27 27.26 -20.60 -35.72
C TYR A 27 28.40 -21.46 -35.15
N ASP A 28 28.79 -22.55 -35.80
CA ASP A 28 29.88 -23.42 -35.31
C ASP A 28 31.24 -22.70 -35.42
N ASP A 29 31.53 -22.04 -36.55
CA ASP A 29 32.76 -21.24 -36.75
C ASP A 29 32.82 -20.02 -35.80
N ASP A 30 31.67 -19.44 -35.47
CA ASP A 30 31.57 -18.34 -34.52
C ASP A 30 31.80 -18.80 -33.07
N ILE A 31 31.33 -20.00 -32.69
CA ILE A 31 31.60 -20.65 -31.40
C ILE A 31 33.09 -20.99 -31.28
N ASP A 32 33.69 -21.62 -32.30
CA ASP A 32 35.12 -21.97 -32.31
C ASP A 32 36.01 -20.72 -32.17
N ARG A 33 35.65 -19.63 -32.87
CA ARG A 33 36.37 -18.35 -32.75
C ARG A 33 36.23 -17.70 -31.38
N LEU A 34 35.08 -17.85 -30.72
CA LEU A 34 34.85 -17.37 -29.37
C LEU A 34 35.64 -18.19 -28.34
N GLU A 35 35.59 -19.53 -28.43
CA GLU A 35 36.37 -20.44 -27.59
C GLU A 35 37.89 -20.20 -27.73
N GLN A 36 38.36 -19.91 -28.95
CA GLN A 36 39.75 -19.54 -29.19
C GLN A 36 40.15 -18.24 -28.47
N LYS A 37 39.34 -17.18 -28.57
CA LYS A 37 39.61 -15.90 -27.88
C LYS A 37 39.61 -16.03 -26.35
N ILE A 38 38.69 -16.84 -25.82
CA ILE A 38 38.63 -17.16 -24.39
C ILE A 38 39.92 -17.86 -23.95
N THR A 39 40.37 -18.86 -24.72
CA THR A 39 41.60 -19.61 -24.46
C THR A 39 42.85 -18.71 -24.53
N GLU A 40 42.90 -17.78 -25.48
CA GLU A 40 44.01 -16.82 -25.64
C GLU A 40 44.14 -15.88 -24.43
N ASN A 41 43.03 -15.29 -23.96
CA ASN A 41 43.04 -14.46 -22.76
C ASN A 41 43.45 -15.24 -21.51
N ALA A 42 42.91 -16.45 -21.32
CA ALA A 42 43.26 -17.30 -20.20
C ALA A 42 44.76 -17.63 -20.16
N ASN A 43 45.34 -17.93 -21.34
CA ASN A 43 46.78 -18.17 -21.48
C ASN A 43 47.61 -16.91 -21.21
N ALA A 44 47.17 -15.74 -21.68
CA ALA A 44 47.85 -14.47 -21.43
C ALA A 44 47.90 -14.16 -19.92
N ILE A 45 46.77 -14.28 -19.22
CA ILE A 45 46.69 -14.07 -17.76
C ILE A 45 47.58 -15.07 -17.02
N ALA A 46 47.57 -16.35 -17.42
CA ALA A 46 48.41 -17.38 -16.81
C ALA A 46 49.92 -17.10 -16.98
N GLU A 47 50.36 -16.68 -18.17
CA GLU A 47 51.77 -16.35 -18.41
C GLU A 47 52.19 -15.05 -17.70
N ILE A 48 51.31 -14.03 -17.64
CA ILE A 48 51.53 -12.82 -16.82
C ILE A 48 51.78 -13.22 -15.37
N ASN A 49 50.89 -14.01 -14.78
CA ASN A 49 51.01 -14.48 -13.39
C ASN A 49 52.33 -15.23 -13.15
N LYS A 50 52.70 -16.14 -14.04
CA LYS A 50 53.96 -16.89 -13.96
C LYS A 50 55.20 -16.01 -14.03
N LEU A 51 55.20 -14.98 -14.88
CA LEU A 51 56.31 -14.03 -14.97
C LEU A 51 56.42 -13.15 -13.72
N ILE A 52 55.28 -12.77 -13.13
CA ILE A 52 55.22 -12.05 -11.85
C ILE A 52 55.76 -12.91 -10.70
N GLU A 53 55.40 -14.20 -10.67
CA GLU A 53 55.97 -15.16 -9.71
C GLU A 53 57.48 -15.38 -9.89
N GLY A 54 58.00 -15.13 -11.10
CA GLY A 54 59.42 -15.13 -11.43
C GLY A 54 60.14 -13.82 -11.16
N GLY A 55 59.47 -12.82 -10.54
CA GLY A 55 60.06 -11.53 -10.14
C GLY A 55 59.86 -10.38 -11.14
N SER A 56 59.09 -10.59 -12.22
CA SER A 56 58.69 -9.47 -13.10
C SER A 56 57.60 -8.62 -12.45
N VAL A 57 57.52 -7.34 -12.83
CA VAL A 57 56.53 -6.38 -12.29
C VAL A 57 55.71 -5.81 -13.44
N ILE A 58 54.40 -5.63 -13.28
CA ILE A 58 53.58 -4.89 -14.26
C ILE A 58 53.98 -3.41 -14.18
N THR A 59 54.44 -2.88 -15.30
CA THR A 59 54.90 -1.48 -15.42
C THR A 59 53.86 -0.57 -16.06
N LYS A 60 52.93 -1.12 -16.84
CA LYS A 60 51.93 -0.36 -17.58
C LYS A 60 50.71 -1.20 -17.94
N VAL A 61 49.53 -0.59 -17.88
CA VAL A 61 48.28 -1.11 -18.46
C VAL A 61 47.65 -0.01 -19.29
N GLU A 62 47.36 -0.28 -20.57
CA GLU A 62 46.81 0.70 -21.52
C GLU A 62 45.52 0.19 -22.16
N ASN A 63 44.56 1.09 -22.35
CA ASN A 63 43.36 0.81 -23.12
C ASN A 63 43.69 0.64 -24.59
N ILE A 64 43.15 -0.40 -25.21
CA ILE A 64 43.20 -0.64 -26.65
C ILE A 64 41.80 -0.97 -27.15
N THR A 65 41.60 -0.97 -28.46
CA THR A 65 40.30 -1.33 -29.04
C THR A 65 39.91 -2.77 -28.70
N GLY A 66 38.75 -2.91 -28.04
CA GLY A 66 38.19 -4.17 -27.57
C GLY A 66 38.83 -4.74 -26.30
N GLY A 67 39.72 -4.01 -25.61
CA GLY A 67 40.37 -4.52 -24.41
C GLY A 67 41.50 -3.67 -23.85
N VAL A 68 42.51 -4.33 -23.27
CA VAL A 68 43.67 -3.69 -22.63
C VAL A 68 44.98 -4.40 -22.98
N GLU A 69 46.10 -3.68 -22.96
CA GLU A 69 47.46 -4.21 -23.09
C GLU A 69 48.22 -4.05 -21.77
N VAL A 70 48.85 -5.13 -21.30
CA VAL A 70 49.61 -5.21 -20.05
C VAL A 70 51.10 -5.39 -20.36
N THR A 71 51.96 -4.50 -19.85
CA THR A 71 53.42 -4.53 -20.09
C THR A 71 54.19 -4.79 -18.79
N LEU A 72 55.12 -5.76 -18.82
CA LEU A 72 55.94 -6.18 -17.68
C LEU A 72 57.37 -5.61 -17.74
N SER A 73 58.05 -5.55 -16.60
CA SER A 73 59.42 -5.01 -16.44
C SER A 73 60.50 -5.79 -17.20
N ASN A 74 60.19 -7.01 -17.62
CA ASN A 74 61.05 -7.82 -18.50
C ASN A 74 60.91 -7.48 -19.99
N GLY A 75 60.10 -6.47 -20.33
CA GLY A 75 59.87 -5.99 -21.70
C GLY A 75 58.81 -6.77 -22.49
N LYS A 76 58.13 -7.77 -21.90
CA LYS A 76 57.02 -8.48 -22.55
C LYS A 76 55.70 -7.75 -22.37
N SER A 77 54.86 -7.78 -23.40
CA SER A 77 53.49 -7.24 -23.39
C SER A 77 52.47 -8.30 -23.77
N PHE A 78 51.27 -8.19 -23.20
CA PHE A 78 50.18 -9.16 -23.36
C PHE A 78 48.86 -8.41 -23.60
N THR A 79 48.06 -8.90 -24.54
CA THR A 79 46.77 -8.31 -24.90
C THR A 79 45.62 -9.12 -24.31
N ILE A 80 44.65 -8.44 -23.69
CA ILE A 80 43.43 -9.05 -23.10
C ILE A 80 42.21 -8.37 -23.73
N LYS A 81 41.32 -9.11 -24.41
CA LYS A 81 40.17 -8.54 -25.17
C LYS A 81 38.83 -9.25 -24.89
N ASN A 82 37.71 -8.54 -24.92
CA ASN A 82 36.36 -9.15 -24.92
C ASN A 82 35.60 -8.72 -26.19
N GLY A 83 34.98 -9.68 -26.87
CA GLY A 83 34.41 -9.49 -28.21
C GLY A 83 33.07 -8.77 -28.22
N ASP A 84 33.10 -7.50 -28.61
CA ASP A 84 32.21 -6.80 -29.57
C ASP A 84 32.95 -5.56 -30.12
N ALA A 85 32.68 -5.18 -31.37
CA ALA A 85 33.54 -4.26 -32.12
C ALA A 85 33.37 -2.76 -31.74
N GLY A 86 34.50 -2.05 -31.61
CA GLY A 86 34.59 -0.61 -31.89
C GLY A 86 34.83 0.37 -30.72
N LYS A 87 34.87 -0.10 -29.47
CA LYS A 87 35.18 0.73 -28.28
C LYS A 87 36.44 0.26 -27.58
N ASP A 88 37.21 1.18 -27.03
CA ASP A 88 38.40 0.85 -26.24
C ASP A 88 38.00 0.24 -24.89
N GLY A 89 38.90 -0.56 -24.29
CA GLY A 89 38.74 -0.99 -22.91
C GLY A 89 38.63 0.20 -21.95
N THR A 90 38.15 -0.06 -20.73
CA THR A 90 37.98 0.98 -19.69
C THR A 90 39.00 0.77 -18.59
N GLN A 91 39.70 1.83 -18.18
CA GLN A 91 40.65 1.81 -17.07
C GLN A 91 40.21 2.75 -15.96
N TRP A 92 40.11 2.22 -14.75
CA TRP A 92 39.84 2.96 -13.52
C TRP A 92 41.13 3.15 -12.73
N THR A 93 41.46 4.38 -12.35
CA THR A 93 42.67 4.73 -11.57
C THR A 93 42.34 5.68 -10.44
N ILE A 94 43.13 5.67 -9.37
CA ILE A 94 43.05 6.67 -8.30
C ILE A 94 44.12 7.73 -8.54
N LYS A 95 43.75 9.01 -8.48
CA LYS A 95 44.70 10.13 -8.54
C LYS A 95 44.91 10.76 -7.16
N ASP A 96 45.80 11.75 -7.09
CA ASP A 96 46.25 12.40 -5.85
C ASP A 96 45.12 13.05 -5.03
N ASP A 97 44.00 13.41 -5.68
CA ASP A 97 42.83 13.97 -5.02
C ASP A 97 41.93 12.91 -4.33
N GLY A 98 42.30 11.63 -4.39
CA GLY A 98 41.61 10.55 -3.68
C GLY A 98 40.32 10.05 -4.35
N TYR A 99 40.02 10.47 -5.58
CA TYR A 99 38.85 10.01 -6.35
C TYR A 99 39.21 8.96 -7.39
N TRP A 100 38.23 8.13 -7.75
CA TRP A 100 38.31 7.27 -8.92
C TRP A 100 38.22 8.08 -10.22
N TYR A 101 39.05 7.71 -11.19
CA TYR A 101 39.09 8.26 -12.54
C TYR A 101 38.82 7.16 -13.55
N GLN A 102 37.79 7.34 -14.36
CA GLN A 102 37.48 6.48 -15.49
C GLN A 102 38.14 7.05 -16.76
N ASP A 103 39.05 6.30 -17.37
CA ASP A 103 39.78 6.69 -18.59
C ASP A 103 40.40 8.09 -18.48
N GLY A 104 40.91 8.42 -17.29
CA GLY A 104 41.52 9.71 -16.98
C GLY A 104 40.53 10.85 -16.66
N LYS A 105 39.21 10.60 -16.63
CA LYS A 105 38.16 11.55 -16.20
C LYS A 105 37.74 11.32 -14.75
N LYS A 106 37.70 12.38 -13.94
CA LYS A 106 37.31 12.33 -12.52
C LYS A 106 35.86 11.89 -12.37
N THR A 107 35.58 11.04 -11.39
CA THR A 107 34.23 10.61 -11.00
C THR A 107 33.85 11.14 -9.61
N GLU A 108 32.61 10.93 -9.19
CA GLU A 108 32.13 11.25 -7.84
C GLU A 108 32.51 10.20 -6.78
N PHE A 109 32.99 9.04 -7.20
CA PHE A 109 33.34 7.93 -6.31
C PHE A 109 34.66 8.20 -5.58
N LYS A 110 34.59 8.39 -4.26
CA LYS A 110 35.76 8.59 -3.40
C LYS A 110 36.45 7.25 -3.13
N ALA A 111 37.74 7.17 -3.43
CA ALA A 111 38.53 5.95 -3.29
C ALA A 111 39.28 5.87 -1.95
N LYS A 112 39.50 7.02 -1.30
CA LYS A 112 40.23 7.15 -0.02
C LYS A 112 39.44 8.03 0.95
N GLY A 113 39.30 7.60 2.20
CA GLY A 113 38.67 8.39 3.28
C GLY A 113 39.47 9.65 3.61
N ASP A 114 38.85 10.62 4.29
CA ASP A 114 39.57 11.78 4.81
C ASP A 114 40.49 11.34 5.96
N LYS A 115 41.71 11.87 6.01
CA LYS A 115 42.62 11.57 7.11
C LYS A 115 42.09 12.26 8.37
N GLY A 116 41.69 11.48 9.38
CA GLY A 116 41.27 12.04 10.68
C GLY A 116 42.31 13.01 11.25
N ASP A 117 41.86 14.15 11.78
CA ASP A 117 42.73 15.12 12.42
C ASP A 117 43.48 14.47 13.61
N PRO A 118 44.79 14.74 13.80
CA PRO A 118 45.48 14.30 15.01
C PRO A 118 44.77 14.86 16.24
N GLY A 119 44.39 14.00 17.19
CA GLY A 119 43.79 14.44 18.44
C GLY A 119 44.65 15.49 19.14
N GLU A 120 44.02 16.50 19.76
CA GLU A 120 44.74 17.59 20.42
C GLU A 120 45.76 17.04 21.45
N PRO A 121 46.99 17.58 21.51
CA PRO A 121 47.96 17.20 22.54
C PRO A 121 47.37 17.43 23.93
N GLY A 122 47.30 16.37 24.75
CA GLY A 122 46.83 16.49 26.13
C GLY A 122 47.64 17.52 26.91
N THR A 123 46.96 18.43 27.62
CA THR A 123 47.60 19.44 28.48
C THR A 123 48.46 18.75 29.56
N PRO A 124 49.71 19.18 29.79
CA PRO A 124 50.55 18.64 30.87
C PRO A 124 49.90 18.83 32.25
N GLY A 125 49.66 17.75 32.98
CA GLY A 125 49.15 17.80 34.35
C GLY A 125 50.18 18.34 35.35
N THR A 126 49.75 19.22 36.26
CA THR A 126 50.53 19.61 37.44
C THR A 126 50.72 18.41 38.38
N PRO A 127 51.87 18.23 39.05
CA PRO A 127 52.09 17.10 39.97
C PRO A 127 51.19 17.19 41.22
N GLY A 128 50.21 16.29 41.32
CA GLY A 128 49.40 16.09 42.53
C GLY A 128 48.03 15.47 42.24
N GLU A 129 47.82 14.25 42.76
CA GLU A 129 46.65 13.33 42.63
C GLU A 129 46.40 12.69 41.24
N PRO A 130 46.07 11.37 41.17
CA PRO A 130 45.76 10.70 39.90
C PRO A 130 44.45 11.25 39.32
N GLY A 131 44.55 12.13 38.32
CA GLY A 131 43.43 12.47 37.46
C GLY A 131 43.00 11.26 36.64
N GLN A 132 41.68 11.03 36.57
CA GLN A 132 41.08 10.02 35.70
C GLN A 132 41.54 10.25 34.24
N PRO A 133 41.91 9.21 33.47
CA PRO A 133 42.28 9.37 32.06
C PRO A 133 41.16 10.11 31.31
N GLY A 134 41.51 11.16 30.57
CA GLY A 134 40.56 11.80 29.66
C GLY A 134 40.06 10.77 28.64
N THR A 135 38.75 10.75 28.42
CA THR A 135 38.15 9.95 27.36
C THR A 135 38.72 10.39 26.01
N PRO A 136 39.19 9.47 25.14
CA PRO A 136 39.45 9.80 23.74
C PRO A 136 38.21 10.47 23.15
N GLY A 137 38.39 11.55 22.39
CA GLY A 137 37.28 12.09 21.59
C GLY A 137 36.82 11.02 20.59
N ASP A 138 35.52 10.99 20.30
CA ASP A 138 34.96 10.08 19.31
C ASP A 138 35.70 10.27 17.97
N PRO A 139 36.13 9.18 17.29
CA PRO A 139 36.61 9.28 15.92
C PRO A 139 35.54 9.98 15.07
N GLY A 140 35.93 10.98 14.28
CA GLY A 140 35.02 11.53 13.27
C GLY A 140 34.57 10.41 12.32
N GLU A 141 33.31 10.39 11.89
CA GLU A 141 32.86 9.42 10.90
C GLU A 141 33.64 9.59 9.59
N ASP A 142 34.33 8.52 9.18
CA ASP A 142 35.00 8.49 7.88
C ASP A 142 33.95 8.62 6.76
N GLY A 143 34.18 9.55 5.84
CA GLY A 143 33.32 9.67 4.65
C GLY A 143 33.34 8.39 3.80
N ASP A 144 32.18 8.03 3.25
CA ASP A 144 32.00 6.79 2.49
C ASP A 144 33.00 6.63 1.33
N THR A 145 33.66 5.46 1.28
CA THR A 145 34.58 5.08 0.20
C THR A 145 33.98 3.99 -0.68
N TYR A 146 34.32 3.99 -1.97
CA TYR A 146 33.85 3.00 -2.94
C TYR A 146 35.00 2.11 -3.41
N ILE A 147 34.80 0.79 -3.34
CA ILE A 147 35.77 -0.24 -3.70
C ILE A 147 35.17 -1.10 -4.83
N PRO A 148 35.84 -1.25 -5.98
CA PRO A 148 35.34 -2.11 -7.05
C PRO A 148 35.46 -3.58 -6.64
N GLY A 149 34.36 -4.33 -6.70
CA GLY A 149 34.31 -5.75 -6.43
C GLY A 149 34.60 -6.61 -7.67
N GLU A 150 35.12 -7.82 -7.45
CA GLU A 150 35.38 -8.79 -8.53
C GLU A 150 34.09 -9.25 -9.23
N ASP A 151 32.94 -9.11 -8.61
CA ASP A 151 31.63 -9.39 -9.21
C ASP A 151 31.13 -8.27 -10.14
N GLY A 152 31.91 -7.19 -10.31
CA GLY A 152 31.60 -6.06 -11.17
C GLY A 152 30.78 -4.95 -10.49
N PHE A 153 30.48 -5.06 -9.20
CA PHE A 153 29.72 -4.05 -8.44
C PHE A 153 30.63 -3.19 -7.57
N TRP A 154 30.18 -1.99 -7.22
CA TRP A 154 30.84 -1.17 -6.20
C TRP A 154 30.42 -1.63 -4.80
N TYR A 155 31.38 -1.66 -3.88
CA TYR A 155 31.19 -1.90 -2.45
C TYR A 155 31.48 -0.65 -1.66
N LYS A 156 30.66 -0.38 -0.66
CA LYS A 156 30.78 0.77 0.22
C LYS A 156 31.64 0.41 1.43
N ASN A 157 32.76 1.12 1.64
CA ASN A 157 33.71 0.98 2.75
C ASN A 157 34.48 -0.36 2.82
N GLU A 158 33.82 -1.50 2.69
CA GLU A 158 34.45 -2.82 2.69
C GLU A 158 33.74 -3.79 1.72
N VAL A 159 34.49 -4.69 1.08
CA VAL A 159 33.93 -5.73 0.20
C VAL A 159 33.28 -6.84 1.05
N LYS A 160 32.03 -6.61 1.46
CA LYS A 160 31.17 -7.56 2.18
C LYS A 160 29.75 -7.56 1.59
N PRO A 161 29.00 -8.67 1.62
CA PRO A 161 27.66 -8.75 1.02
C PRO A 161 26.72 -7.60 1.41
N GLU A 162 26.74 -7.20 2.68
CA GLU A 162 25.94 -6.10 3.24
C GLU A 162 26.34 -4.70 2.74
N ASN A 163 27.56 -4.56 2.20
CA ASN A 163 28.11 -3.32 1.68
C ASN A 163 28.05 -3.24 0.14
N LYS A 164 27.56 -4.29 -0.52
CA LYS A 164 27.40 -4.34 -1.97
C LYS A 164 26.35 -3.32 -2.42
N THR A 165 26.68 -2.54 -3.44
CA THR A 165 25.73 -1.61 -4.07
C THR A 165 25.18 -2.18 -5.38
N GLU A 166 24.06 -1.63 -5.86
CA GLU A 166 23.55 -1.94 -7.21
C GLU A 166 24.35 -1.26 -8.33
N MET A 167 25.27 -0.35 -7.98
CA MET A 167 26.09 0.38 -8.96
C MET A 167 27.22 -0.51 -9.48
N THR A 168 27.48 -0.41 -10.77
CA THR A 168 28.52 -1.19 -11.45
C THR A 168 29.66 -0.32 -11.97
N TRP A 169 30.89 -0.86 -11.91
CA TRP A 169 32.09 -0.26 -12.50
C TRP A 169 32.47 -0.88 -13.86
N ILE A 170 31.73 -1.91 -14.28
CA ILE A 170 31.93 -2.59 -15.56
C ILE A 170 31.20 -1.87 -16.69
N ILE A 171 31.82 -1.84 -17.87
CA ILE A 171 31.15 -1.38 -19.09
C ILE A 171 30.82 -2.62 -19.93
N PRO A 172 29.52 -2.90 -20.18
CA PRO A 172 29.11 -4.03 -21.00
C PRO A 172 29.79 -4.03 -22.37
N GLY A 173 30.25 -5.20 -22.80
CA GLY A 173 30.90 -5.40 -24.11
C GLY A 173 32.39 -5.05 -24.21
N VAL A 174 33.04 -4.46 -23.19
CA VAL A 174 34.50 -4.19 -23.19
C VAL A 174 35.15 -4.63 -21.88
N VAL A 175 36.45 -4.95 -21.90
CA VAL A 175 37.22 -5.25 -20.68
C VAL A 175 37.34 -3.98 -19.83
N SER A 176 36.94 -4.05 -18.56
CA SER A 176 37.17 -3.01 -17.56
C SER A 176 38.31 -3.43 -16.64
N VAL A 177 39.28 -2.54 -16.38
CA VAL A 177 40.39 -2.78 -15.45
C VAL A 177 40.43 -1.71 -14.37
N ALA A 178 40.46 -2.09 -13.10
CA ALA A 178 40.64 -1.17 -11.97
C ALA A 178 42.03 -1.31 -11.36
N ASP A 179 42.78 -0.22 -11.28
CA ASP A 179 44.07 -0.14 -10.59
C ASP A 179 43.85 0.07 -9.09
N MET A 180 44.10 -0.98 -8.32
CA MET A 180 43.93 -1.01 -6.87
C MET A 180 45.22 -0.64 -6.12
N GLY A 181 46.22 -0.10 -6.81
CA GLY A 181 47.54 0.21 -6.25
C GLY A 181 48.50 -0.97 -6.36
N ASP A 182 48.24 -2.07 -5.66
CA ASP A 182 49.13 -3.26 -5.63
C ASP A 182 48.71 -4.35 -6.62
N TYR A 183 47.48 -4.26 -7.14
CA TYR A 183 46.92 -5.19 -8.10
C TYR A 183 45.96 -4.48 -9.06
N TYR A 184 45.58 -5.22 -10.09
CA TYR A 184 44.55 -4.85 -11.05
C TYR A 184 43.39 -5.83 -10.94
N ILE A 185 42.16 -5.34 -10.92
CA ILE A 185 40.97 -6.18 -11.12
C ILE A 185 40.57 -6.03 -12.58
N PHE A 186 40.66 -7.10 -13.35
CA PHE A 186 40.12 -7.18 -14.71
C PHE A 186 38.72 -7.78 -14.62
N SER A 187 37.73 -7.12 -15.17
CA SER A 187 36.36 -7.61 -15.20
C SER A 187 35.79 -7.56 -16.61
N ASN A 188 34.62 -8.15 -16.78
CA ASN A 188 34.01 -8.38 -18.08
C ASN A 188 34.88 -9.25 -19.01
N LEU A 189 35.49 -10.31 -18.46
CA LEU A 189 36.16 -11.40 -19.20
C LEU A 189 35.13 -12.49 -19.52
N LYS A 190 35.30 -13.31 -20.57
CA LYS A 190 34.40 -14.45 -20.85
C LYS A 190 35.07 -15.78 -20.50
N ASN A 191 34.34 -16.66 -19.81
CA ASN A 191 34.69 -18.07 -19.58
C ASN A 191 34.35 -18.93 -20.81
N THR A 192 34.79 -20.19 -20.82
CA THR A 192 34.59 -21.15 -21.93
C THR A 192 33.11 -21.43 -22.24
N ASP A 193 32.21 -21.20 -21.28
CA ASP A 193 30.75 -21.32 -21.42
C ASP A 193 30.07 -20.00 -21.85
N GLY A 194 30.85 -18.95 -22.12
CA GLY A 194 30.36 -17.61 -22.50
C GLY A 194 29.95 -16.72 -21.32
N THR A 195 30.02 -17.20 -20.07
CA THR A 195 29.69 -16.40 -18.88
C THR A 195 30.73 -15.33 -18.60
N VAL A 196 30.29 -14.19 -18.06
CA VAL A 196 31.18 -13.09 -17.69
C VAL A 196 31.87 -13.39 -16.36
N THR A 197 33.18 -13.14 -16.29
CA THR A 197 34.01 -13.35 -15.11
C THR A 197 35.02 -12.20 -14.92
N SER A 198 35.76 -12.26 -13.82
CA SER A 198 36.81 -11.31 -13.46
C SER A 198 38.09 -12.04 -13.06
N ALA A 199 39.23 -11.34 -13.13
CA ALA A 199 40.53 -11.84 -12.72
C ALA A 199 41.32 -10.75 -12.00
N THR A 200 41.81 -11.07 -10.80
CA THR A 200 42.73 -10.20 -10.05
C THR A 200 44.19 -10.54 -10.42
N ILE A 201 44.95 -9.55 -10.86
CA ILE A 201 46.37 -9.68 -11.22
C ILE A 201 47.20 -8.70 -10.39
N TYR A 202 48.04 -9.23 -9.52
CA TYR A 202 48.93 -8.42 -8.70
C TYR A 202 50.09 -7.84 -9.50
N LYS A 203 50.46 -6.58 -9.25
CA LYS A 203 51.53 -5.89 -10.00
C LYS A 203 52.89 -6.55 -9.81
N TYR A 204 53.14 -7.13 -8.64
CA TYR A 204 54.34 -7.90 -8.31
C TYR A 204 53.96 -9.08 -7.40
N SER A 205 54.90 -9.98 -7.13
CA SER A 205 54.74 -11.02 -6.11
C SER A 205 55.57 -10.64 -4.89
N ALA A 206 54.93 -10.43 -3.74
CA ALA A 206 55.65 -10.35 -2.49
C ALA A 206 56.23 -11.73 -2.12
N THR A 207 57.36 -11.71 -1.43
CA THR A 207 58.15 -12.91 -1.12
C THR A 207 58.06 -13.35 0.34
N PHE A 208 57.27 -12.65 1.16
CA PHE A 208 57.02 -12.97 2.57
C PHE A 208 55.76 -12.26 3.08
N VAL A 209 55.10 -12.85 4.08
CA VAL A 209 53.99 -12.26 4.82
C VAL A 209 54.55 -11.36 5.93
N SER A 210 54.05 -10.13 6.05
CA SER A 210 54.42 -9.20 7.13
C SER A 210 53.39 -9.17 8.26
N SER A 211 52.10 -9.32 7.94
CA SER A 211 51.02 -9.47 8.92
C SER A 211 49.87 -10.29 8.34
N LEU A 212 49.05 -10.92 9.18
CA LEU A 212 47.76 -11.48 8.78
C LEU A 212 46.67 -10.98 9.73
N VAL A 213 45.47 -10.73 9.20
CA VAL A 213 44.33 -10.16 9.93
C VAL A 213 43.11 -11.06 9.73
N HIS A 214 42.44 -11.44 10.81
CA HIS A 214 41.21 -12.23 10.75
C HIS A 214 40.06 -11.40 10.17
N VAL A 215 39.23 -12.06 9.37
CA VAL A 215 37.97 -11.51 8.86
C VAL A 215 36.83 -12.25 9.56
N THR A 216 36.04 -11.51 10.33
CA THR A 216 34.90 -12.09 11.05
C THR A 216 33.75 -12.39 10.10
N SER A 217 33.14 -13.56 10.27
CA SER A 217 31.94 -13.99 9.55
C SER A 217 31.05 -14.80 10.50
N ASN A 218 29.80 -14.37 10.67
CA ASN A 218 28.83 -15.04 11.54
C ASN A 218 27.58 -15.47 10.79
N ILE A 219 27.00 -16.59 11.22
CA ILE A 219 25.75 -17.14 10.68
C ILE A 219 24.57 -16.18 10.97
N ASN A 220 24.67 -15.37 12.02
CA ASN A 220 23.72 -14.32 12.35
C ASN A 220 24.47 -13.12 12.93
N LYS A 221 24.06 -11.90 12.56
CA LYS A 221 24.65 -10.63 13.02
C LYS A 221 24.61 -10.46 14.55
N ASP A 222 23.61 -11.06 15.22
CA ASP A 222 23.39 -10.91 16.66
C ASP A 222 24.34 -11.79 17.50
N LEU A 223 25.06 -12.73 16.87
CA LEU A 223 26.06 -13.58 17.53
C LEU A 223 27.36 -12.83 17.91
N GLY A 224 27.58 -11.62 17.36
CA GLY A 224 28.78 -10.80 17.60
C GLY A 224 30.07 -11.40 17.04
N ASP A 225 31.19 -10.66 17.06
CA ASP A 225 32.49 -11.06 16.48
C ASP A 225 33.16 -12.23 17.25
N VAL A 226 32.64 -13.45 17.06
CA VAL A 226 33.07 -14.69 17.72
C VAL A 226 33.03 -15.82 16.71
N VAL A 227 34.09 -16.64 16.66
CA VAL A 227 34.05 -17.86 15.86
C VAL A 227 33.49 -19.02 16.68
N PHE A 228 32.42 -19.65 16.17
CA PHE A 228 31.77 -20.80 16.80
C PHE A 228 32.25 -22.11 16.19
N LEU A 229 32.77 -23.00 17.04
CA LEU A 229 33.06 -24.39 16.71
C LEU A 229 31.78 -25.24 16.85
N PRO A 230 31.13 -25.66 15.76
CA PRO A 230 29.88 -26.42 15.80
C PRO A 230 30.09 -27.85 16.30
N VAL A 231 29.19 -28.33 17.16
CA VAL A 231 29.12 -29.73 17.58
C VAL A 231 27.67 -30.20 17.67
N ILE A 232 27.42 -31.43 17.26
CA ILE A 232 26.20 -32.15 17.65
C ILE A 232 26.54 -32.90 18.94
N ALA A 233 25.77 -32.66 19.99
CA ALA A 233 25.93 -33.33 21.28
C ALA A 233 24.83 -34.35 21.52
N TYR A 234 25.12 -35.36 22.32
CA TYR A 234 24.11 -36.37 22.72
C TYR A 234 22.97 -35.70 23.48
N ASP A 235 21.71 -36.03 23.21
CA ASP A 235 20.57 -35.41 23.88
C ASP A 235 20.16 -36.14 25.19
N GLY A 236 19.12 -35.66 25.87
CA GLY A 236 18.54 -36.33 27.04
C GLY A 236 17.99 -37.73 26.73
N ASN A 237 17.49 -37.99 25.52
CA ASN A 237 16.99 -39.31 25.12
C ASN A 237 18.11 -40.34 24.94
N SER A 238 19.36 -39.87 24.80
CA SER A 238 20.56 -40.70 24.73
C SER A 238 21.09 -41.13 26.10
N THR A 239 20.42 -40.72 27.19
CA THR A 239 20.78 -41.09 28.57
C THR A 239 19.98 -42.33 29.04
N GLY A 240 20.49 -43.54 28.80
CA GLY A 240 19.89 -44.78 29.35
C GLY A 240 20.37 -46.09 28.73
N LYS A 241 20.14 -47.22 29.44
CA LYS A 241 20.54 -48.59 29.03
C LYS A 241 19.81 -49.15 27.80
N LYS A 242 18.78 -48.46 27.29
CA LYS A 242 17.98 -48.87 26.13
C LYS A 242 17.71 -47.66 25.23
N PRO A 243 17.98 -47.74 23.92
CA PRO A 243 17.62 -46.67 22.99
C PRO A 243 16.11 -46.41 23.02
N VAL A 244 15.70 -45.15 23.14
CA VAL A 244 14.30 -44.74 22.98
C VAL A 244 13.91 -44.79 21.49
N TYR A 245 14.83 -44.45 20.58
CA TYR A 245 14.68 -44.44 19.11
C TYR A 245 15.94 -45.03 18.44
N GLU A 246 15.91 -45.27 17.12
CA GLU A 246 17.11 -45.61 16.32
C GLU A 246 18.05 -44.40 16.16
N TYR A 247 18.75 -44.06 17.24
CA TYR A 247 19.80 -43.03 17.35
C TYR A 247 21.12 -43.67 17.81
N ASN A 248 22.23 -42.93 17.74
CA ASN A 248 23.47 -43.36 18.40
C ASN A 248 23.29 -43.33 19.93
N SER A 249 22.86 -44.45 20.51
CA SER A 249 22.50 -44.59 21.92
C SER A 249 23.68 -44.93 22.82
N SER A 250 24.83 -44.31 22.58
CA SER A 250 25.96 -44.44 23.52
C SER A 250 25.54 -43.80 24.84
N GLU A 251 25.66 -44.49 25.99
CA GLU A 251 25.39 -43.91 27.33
C GLU A 251 26.36 -42.75 27.61
N GLN A 252 26.03 -41.58 27.07
CA GLN A 252 26.86 -40.40 27.08
C GLN A 252 26.03 -39.24 27.59
N VAL A 253 26.68 -38.40 28.40
CA VAL A 253 26.10 -37.18 28.94
C VAL A 253 26.05 -36.09 27.86
N LEU A 254 25.12 -35.13 28.01
CA LEU A 254 24.83 -34.05 27.05
C LEU A 254 26.05 -33.19 26.66
N ASP A 255 27.09 -33.18 27.48
CA ASP A 255 28.37 -32.50 27.25
C ASP A 255 29.38 -33.35 26.44
N ARG A 256 29.00 -34.54 25.98
CA ARG A 256 29.82 -35.37 25.09
C ARG A 256 29.52 -35.03 23.65
N THR A 257 30.57 -34.87 22.86
CA THR A 257 30.45 -34.62 21.42
C THR A 257 30.10 -35.91 20.67
N LEU A 258 28.96 -35.91 19.98
CA LEU A 258 28.57 -36.97 19.06
C LEU A 258 29.29 -36.74 17.72
N VAL A 259 29.08 -35.59 17.08
CA VAL A 259 29.73 -35.20 15.82
C VAL A 259 30.34 -33.81 15.94
N ASN A 260 31.52 -33.64 15.35
CA ASN A 260 32.15 -32.34 15.22
C ASN A 260 31.82 -31.74 13.84
N GLY A 261 31.49 -30.45 13.79
CA GLY A 261 31.55 -29.69 12.55
C GLY A 261 32.86 -28.91 12.45
N TRP A 262 32.91 -28.01 11.47
CA TRP A 262 34.05 -27.18 11.13
C TRP A 262 33.63 -25.70 11.15
N ALA A 263 34.44 -24.88 11.79
CA ALA A 263 34.38 -23.43 11.67
C ALA A 263 35.45 -22.95 10.69
N GLU A 264 35.14 -21.94 9.92
CA GLU A 264 36.09 -21.30 9.00
C GLU A 264 36.68 -20.04 9.65
N TYR A 265 38.01 -19.98 9.71
CA TYR A 265 38.75 -18.77 10.05
C TYR A 265 39.35 -18.21 8.77
N GLU A 266 38.82 -17.09 8.31
CA GLU A 266 39.35 -16.37 7.17
C GLU A 266 40.41 -15.35 7.62
N TYR A 267 41.52 -15.29 6.89
CA TYR A 267 42.61 -14.34 7.11
C TYR A 267 43.01 -13.65 5.82
N LYS A 268 43.09 -12.31 5.87
CA LYS A 268 43.71 -11.49 4.84
C LYS A 268 45.21 -11.40 5.10
N LEU A 269 46.03 -11.69 4.09
CA LEU A 269 47.48 -11.56 4.18
C LEU A 269 47.91 -10.15 3.81
N ASN A 270 48.93 -9.65 4.50
CA ASN A 270 49.61 -8.41 4.16
C ASN A 270 51.10 -8.70 3.92
N PRO A 271 51.66 -8.31 2.76
CA PRO A 271 50.95 -7.81 1.59
C PRO A 271 49.97 -8.84 0.99
N ALA A 272 48.86 -8.39 0.38
CA ALA A 272 47.88 -9.29 -0.22
C ALA A 272 48.44 -10.06 -1.43
N ASN A 273 49.56 -9.62 -1.99
CA ASN A 273 50.18 -10.24 -3.16
C ASN A 273 51.26 -11.29 -2.81
N VAL A 274 51.31 -11.79 -1.57
CA VAL A 274 52.23 -12.86 -1.19
C VAL A 274 51.77 -14.18 -1.78
N ASN A 275 52.68 -14.86 -2.51
CA ASN A 275 52.39 -16.17 -3.06
C ASN A 275 52.36 -17.25 -1.94
N PRO A 276 51.36 -18.15 -1.91
CA PRO A 276 51.25 -19.26 -0.97
C PRO A 276 52.50 -20.13 -0.82
N LYS A 277 53.40 -20.18 -1.81
CA LYS A 277 54.66 -20.95 -1.75
C LYS A 277 55.68 -20.37 -0.74
N TYR A 278 55.55 -19.10 -0.37
CA TYR A 278 56.51 -18.39 0.48
C TYR A 278 56.18 -18.43 1.98
N PHE A 279 55.10 -19.11 2.37
CA PHE A 279 54.78 -19.33 3.76
C PHE A 279 54.10 -20.69 3.98
N THR A 280 54.12 -21.16 5.21
CA THR A 280 53.40 -22.37 5.65
C THR A 280 52.63 -22.07 6.92
N GLY A 281 51.36 -22.49 7.01
CA GLY A 281 50.61 -22.41 8.27
C GLY A 281 51.21 -23.35 9.32
N LEU A 282 51.42 -22.85 10.53
CA LEU A 282 51.95 -23.62 11.66
C LEU A 282 50.84 -24.17 12.56
N GLY A 283 49.74 -23.43 12.74
CA GLY A 283 48.64 -23.80 13.62
C GLY A 283 48.13 -22.62 14.44
N PHE A 284 47.17 -22.90 15.33
CA PHE A 284 46.68 -21.91 16.29
C PHE A 284 47.60 -21.83 17.51
N ILE A 285 47.66 -20.64 18.10
CA ILE A 285 48.10 -20.41 19.47
C ILE A 285 46.93 -19.84 20.26
N GLU A 286 46.92 -20.12 21.56
CA GLU A 286 45.88 -19.66 22.46
C GLU A 286 46.40 -18.57 23.39
N GLN A 287 45.49 -17.69 23.77
CA GLN A 287 45.65 -16.79 24.89
C GLN A 287 44.36 -16.82 25.71
N THR A 288 44.51 -17.03 27.01
CA THR A 288 43.39 -16.96 27.95
C THR A 288 43.22 -15.52 28.41
N ALA A 289 42.17 -14.84 27.94
CA ALA A 289 41.82 -13.53 28.46
C ALA A 289 41.14 -13.69 29.83
N THR A 290 41.74 -13.10 30.87
CA THR A 290 41.19 -13.12 32.24
C THR A 290 40.44 -11.84 32.52
N THR A 291 39.16 -11.96 32.82
CA THR A 291 38.30 -10.82 33.17
C THR A 291 38.19 -10.82 34.71
N ARG A 292 39.14 -10.13 35.35
CA ARG A 292 39.30 -9.92 36.82
C ARG A 292 37.96 -9.87 37.59
N THR A 293 37.73 -10.34 38.84
CA THR A 293 38.30 -11.25 39.85
C THR A 293 37.06 -11.74 40.62
N ALA A 294 36.80 -13.05 40.70
CA ALA A 294 35.74 -13.60 41.57
C ALA A 294 36.37 -14.14 42.86
N SER A 295 35.72 -13.82 43.98
CA SER A 295 36.09 -14.18 45.36
C SER A 295 35.55 -15.55 45.79
N ASP A 296 35.19 -16.43 44.86
CA ASP A 296 34.61 -17.73 45.21
C ASP A 296 35.65 -18.84 45.10
N GLU A 297 35.86 -19.51 46.23
CA GLU A 297 36.67 -20.72 46.36
C GLU A 297 36.04 -21.87 45.55
N GLU A 298 36.89 -22.64 44.86
CA GLU A 298 36.62 -23.91 44.15
C GLU A 298 35.89 -23.87 42.80
N VAL A 299 36.49 -23.22 41.78
CA VAL A 299 36.34 -23.68 40.39
C VAL A 299 37.74 -23.89 39.81
N ASP A 300 38.17 -25.14 39.66
CA ASP A 300 39.46 -25.46 39.03
C ASP A 300 39.45 -25.00 37.57
N PRO A 301 40.30 -24.04 37.16
CA PRO A 301 40.39 -23.62 35.78
C PRO A 301 41.10 -24.72 34.98
N VAL A 302 40.34 -25.53 34.24
CA VAL A 302 40.92 -26.56 33.37
C VAL A 302 41.49 -25.91 32.11
N GLU A 303 42.77 -26.18 31.84
CA GLU A 303 43.48 -25.86 30.59
C GLU A 303 42.65 -26.29 29.37
N ILE A 304 42.43 -25.34 28.47
CA ILE A 304 41.73 -25.56 27.21
C ILE A 304 42.80 -25.90 26.18
N GLY A 305 42.48 -26.81 25.25
CA GLY A 305 43.41 -27.22 24.22
C GLY A 305 43.08 -26.58 22.86
N LEU A 306 44.09 -26.50 22.00
CA LEU A 306 43.99 -25.95 20.65
C LEU A 306 43.07 -26.79 19.75
N PRO A 307 42.19 -26.16 18.94
CA PRO A 307 41.36 -26.91 18.01
C PRO A 307 42.21 -27.64 16.96
N ILE A 308 41.65 -28.71 16.41
CA ILE A 308 42.26 -29.39 15.27
C ILE A 308 42.02 -28.51 14.04
N ALA A 309 43.11 -28.06 13.42
CA ALA A 309 43.05 -27.16 12.28
C ALA A 309 43.60 -27.83 11.02
N LYS A 310 42.94 -27.58 9.88
CA LYS A 310 43.43 -27.91 8.55
C LYS A 310 43.31 -26.67 7.67
N ILE A 311 44.32 -26.42 6.85
CA ILE A 311 44.23 -25.39 5.82
C ILE A 311 43.21 -25.87 4.78
N ALA A 312 42.15 -25.10 4.59
CA ALA A 312 41.08 -25.41 3.64
C ALA A 312 41.33 -24.70 2.30
N VAL A 313 41.75 -23.43 2.35
CA VAL A 313 42.13 -22.64 1.18
C VAL A 313 43.44 -21.92 1.49
N ASN A 314 44.38 -22.00 0.55
CA ASN A 314 45.62 -21.24 0.61
C ASN A 314 45.90 -20.66 -0.77
N GLU A 315 45.39 -19.45 -0.97
CA GLU A 315 45.47 -18.72 -2.23
C GLU A 315 46.15 -17.38 -1.99
N LYS A 316 46.56 -16.74 -3.08
CA LYS A 316 47.29 -15.47 -2.99
C LYS A 316 46.40 -14.42 -2.32
N GLY A 317 46.84 -13.89 -1.17
CA GLY A 317 46.11 -12.89 -0.40
C GLY A 317 45.01 -13.40 0.53
N LYS A 318 44.64 -14.68 0.45
CA LYS A 318 43.59 -15.30 1.27
C LYS A 318 44.03 -16.63 1.86
N LEU A 319 43.92 -16.75 3.18
CA LEU A 319 44.14 -18.00 3.92
C LEU A 319 42.86 -18.34 4.69
N VAL A 320 42.28 -19.50 4.40
CA VAL A 320 41.13 -20.04 5.17
C VAL A 320 41.58 -21.28 5.91
N VAL A 321 41.43 -21.24 7.23
CA VAL A 321 41.75 -22.33 8.14
C VAL A 321 40.44 -22.90 8.68
N LYS A 322 40.19 -24.17 8.39
CA LYS A 322 39.09 -24.91 9.01
C LYS A 322 39.53 -25.44 10.35
N ALA A 323 38.84 -25.07 11.40
CA ALA A 323 39.07 -25.54 12.75
C ALA A 323 37.89 -26.37 13.24
N THR A 324 38.17 -27.42 13.97
CA THR A 324 37.15 -28.24 14.64
C THR A 324 37.54 -28.43 16.10
N ALA A 325 36.53 -28.56 16.97
CA ALA A 325 36.76 -28.74 18.40
C ALA A 325 37.54 -30.03 18.71
N GLY A 326 37.51 -31.02 17.79
CA GLY A 326 38.20 -32.30 17.94
C GLY A 326 37.49 -33.28 18.87
N ASN A 327 38.02 -34.50 19.00
CA ASN A 327 37.47 -35.52 19.91
C ASN A 327 38.27 -35.58 21.23
N ASN A 328 37.62 -35.29 22.35
CA ASN A 328 38.24 -35.22 23.68
C ASN A 328 38.78 -36.57 24.19
N THR A 329 38.30 -37.71 23.68
CA THR A 329 38.78 -39.03 24.12
C THR A 329 40.14 -39.42 23.54
N ASP A 330 40.49 -38.90 22.36
CA ASP A 330 41.68 -39.34 21.61
C ASP A 330 42.76 -38.26 21.52
N ASN A 331 42.39 -37.00 21.78
CA ASN A 331 43.30 -35.86 21.83
C ASN A 331 43.09 -35.08 23.15
N LEU A 332 44.06 -35.17 24.06
CA LEU A 332 44.03 -34.43 25.35
C LEU A 332 43.93 -32.91 25.16
N ASN A 333 44.36 -32.41 23.99
CA ASN A 333 44.35 -31.00 23.60
C ASN A 333 43.11 -30.62 22.78
N ALA A 334 42.07 -31.44 22.69
CA ALA A 334 40.83 -31.03 22.03
C ALA A 334 40.14 -29.90 22.84
N PHE A 335 39.48 -28.99 22.13
CA PHE A 335 38.83 -27.81 22.70
C PHE A 335 37.63 -28.25 23.56
N LYS A 336 37.69 -28.21 24.90
CA LYS A 336 36.69 -28.87 25.77
C LYS A 336 35.41 -28.05 25.99
N MET A 337 34.30 -28.73 26.33
CA MET A 337 33.10 -28.09 26.92
C MET A 337 33.29 -27.97 28.43
N PHE A 338 32.73 -26.91 29.02
CA PHE A 338 32.83 -26.63 30.45
C PHE A 338 32.11 -27.71 31.26
N LYS A 339 32.73 -28.09 32.39
CA LYS A 339 32.20 -29.07 33.34
C LYS A 339 31.98 -28.36 34.68
N SER A 340 30.79 -27.84 34.92
CA SER A 340 30.35 -27.53 36.29
C SER A 340 29.60 -28.74 36.82
N GLU A 341 30.12 -29.39 37.86
CA GLU A 341 29.42 -30.52 38.51
C GLU A 341 28.21 -30.06 39.35
N LYS A 342 27.99 -28.74 39.50
CA LYS A 342 26.98 -28.16 40.40
C LYS A 342 25.83 -27.43 39.69
N GLU A 343 25.91 -27.15 38.39
CA GLU A 343 24.82 -26.45 37.67
C GLU A 343 24.00 -27.37 36.77
N HIS A 344 22.68 -27.26 36.85
CA HIS A 344 21.73 -27.94 35.98
C HIS A 344 21.72 -27.38 34.54
N HIS A 345 22.42 -26.28 34.27
CA HIS A 345 22.58 -25.70 32.93
C HIS A 345 23.97 -26.08 32.40
N ARG A 346 24.04 -27.14 31.58
CA ARG A 346 25.31 -27.70 31.07
C ARG A 346 25.94 -26.89 29.93
N TYR A 347 25.50 -25.66 29.74
CA TYR A 347 25.97 -24.72 28.72
C TYR A 347 26.12 -23.34 29.38
N ASP A 348 27.35 -22.85 29.55
CA ASP A 348 27.61 -21.57 30.23
C ASP A 348 26.81 -20.42 29.60
N ASN A 349 26.09 -19.68 30.43
CA ASN A 349 25.31 -18.50 30.09
C ASN A 349 25.96 -17.21 30.64
N PRO A 350 26.75 -16.45 29.86
CA PRO A 350 27.21 -15.12 30.25
C PRO A 350 26.44 -14.01 29.51
N ASP A 351 26.06 -12.95 30.23
CA ASP A 351 25.20 -11.83 29.81
C ASP A 351 25.50 -11.29 28.39
N GLY A 352 24.48 -11.35 27.52
CA GLY A 352 24.54 -10.94 26.12
C GLY A 352 24.44 -9.42 25.92
N LYS A 353 25.57 -8.73 25.89
CA LYS A 353 25.66 -7.33 25.43
C LYS A 353 26.73 -7.14 24.34
N PRO A 354 26.55 -6.19 23.39
CA PRO A 354 27.57 -5.82 22.42
C PRO A 354 28.84 -5.29 23.10
N MET A 355 29.99 -5.44 22.44
CA MET A 355 31.33 -5.14 22.99
C MET A 355 31.48 -3.71 23.55
N ALA A 356 30.68 -2.75 23.06
CA ALA A 356 30.67 -1.36 23.52
C ALA A 356 29.90 -1.12 24.84
N GLU A 357 29.01 -2.03 25.25
CA GLU A 357 28.18 -1.91 26.46
C GLU A 357 28.45 -2.99 27.52
N SER A 358 29.40 -3.88 27.26
CA SER A 358 29.85 -4.91 28.21
C SER A 358 30.80 -4.29 29.26
N SER A 359 30.24 -3.67 30.30
CA SER A 359 30.96 -3.56 31.55
C SER A 359 31.00 -4.95 32.19
N LYS A 360 32.16 -5.61 32.12
CA LYS A 360 32.40 -6.98 32.62
C LYS A 360 31.65 -8.06 31.85
N TYR A 361 32.43 -8.81 31.06
CA TYR A 361 32.24 -10.25 30.83
C TYR A 361 31.60 -10.90 32.06
N GLY A 362 30.56 -11.72 31.86
CA GLY A 362 29.79 -12.37 32.93
C GLY A 362 30.68 -12.74 34.11
N GLU A 363 30.24 -12.40 35.32
CA GLU A 363 31.09 -12.16 36.51
C GLU A 363 31.94 -13.35 37.01
N THR A 364 32.06 -14.42 36.22
CA THR A 364 32.95 -15.56 36.38
C THR A 364 33.29 -16.15 34.99
N GLY A 365 34.42 -15.85 34.35
CA GLY A 365 34.77 -16.61 33.14
C GLY A 365 35.99 -16.16 32.33
N LYS A 366 36.87 -17.11 32.00
CA LYS A 366 37.95 -16.95 31.02
C LYS A 366 37.38 -17.13 29.60
N VAL A 367 37.76 -16.31 28.62
CA VAL A 367 37.42 -16.51 27.19
C VAL A 367 38.65 -17.00 26.43
N ASN A 368 38.49 -18.05 25.62
CA ASN A 368 39.54 -18.52 24.72
C ASN A 368 39.69 -17.57 23.55
N MET A 369 40.89 -17.05 23.38
CA MET A 369 41.25 -16.32 22.18
C MET A 369 42.27 -17.12 21.39
N LEU A 370 42.02 -17.29 20.09
CA LEU A 370 42.90 -18.02 19.18
C LEU A 370 43.49 -17.07 18.15
N ALA A 371 44.80 -17.20 17.92
CA ALA A 371 45.49 -16.55 16.81
C ALA A 371 46.14 -17.62 15.93
N TYR A 372 46.13 -17.44 14.61
CA TYR A 372 46.77 -18.36 13.68
C TYR A 372 48.19 -17.91 13.35
N GLN A 373 49.12 -18.86 13.26
CA GLN A 373 50.52 -18.60 12.95
C GLN A 373 50.88 -19.10 11.55
N VAL A 374 51.64 -18.29 10.83
CA VAL A 374 52.31 -18.68 9.59
C VAL A 374 53.82 -18.51 9.73
N LYS A 375 54.58 -19.36 9.04
CA LYS A 375 56.04 -19.25 8.92
C LYS A 375 56.43 -18.92 7.49
N ASN A 376 57.13 -17.81 7.29
CA ASN A 376 57.77 -17.48 6.02
C ASN A 376 58.88 -18.49 5.70
N THR A 377 58.94 -18.93 4.44
CA THR A 377 59.89 -19.95 3.96
C THR A 377 61.06 -19.37 3.16
N ASN A 378 61.15 -18.05 3.06
CA ASN A 378 62.22 -17.35 2.36
C ASN A 378 63.44 -17.17 3.29
N GLU A 379 64.62 -17.63 2.84
CA GLU A 379 65.89 -17.62 3.59
C GLU A 379 66.26 -16.25 4.18
N ALA A 380 65.87 -15.14 3.52
CA ALA A 380 66.19 -13.79 4.00
C ALA A 380 65.37 -13.37 5.24
N GLU A 381 64.16 -13.90 5.40
CA GLU A 381 63.22 -13.56 6.48
C GLU A 381 63.27 -14.54 7.64
N GLU A 382 63.86 -15.74 7.46
CA GLU A 382 64.15 -16.67 8.57
C GLU A 382 64.98 -16.02 9.68
N LEU A 383 65.68 -14.93 9.37
CA LEU A 383 66.53 -14.14 10.29
C LEU A 383 65.75 -13.14 11.16
N ILE A 384 64.46 -12.88 10.89
CA ILE A 384 63.62 -11.93 11.64
C ILE A 384 62.53 -12.70 12.39
N ASN A 385 62.59 -12.74 13.73
CA ASN A 385 61.66 -13.49 14.59
C ASN A 385 61.43 -14.96 14.15
N GLY A 386 62.43 -15.60 13.54
CA GLY A 386 62.31 -16.96 13.00
C GLY A 386 61.36 -17.10 11.80
N GLY A 387 60.99 -15.99 11.16
CA GLY A 387 60.04 -15.91 10.06
C GLY A 387 58.58 -16.11 10.47
N ILE A 388 58.24 -16.03 11.76
CA ILE A 388 56.88 -16.29 12.27
C ILE A 388 56.04 -15.02 12.28
N VAL A 389 54.83 -15.10 11.72
CA VAL A 389 53.82 -14.05 11.78
C VAL A 389 52.56 -14.62 12.45
N VAL A 390 51.99 -13.86 13.37
CA VAL A 390 50.83 -14.23 14.18
C VAL A 390 49.68 -13.29 13.85
N SER A 391 48.47 -13.83 13.71
CA SER A 391 47.26 -13.00 13.56
C SER A 391 46.90 -12.25 14.85
N ASP A 392 45.90 -11.40 14.74
CA ASP A 392 45.09 -10.99 15.87
C ASP A 392 44.43 -12.19 16.57
N TYR A 393 44.18 -12.01 17.87
CA TYR A 393 43.54 -13.00 18.72
C TYR A 393 42.02 -12.86 18.63
N VAL A 394 41.35 -13.96 18.28
CA VAL A 394 39.92 -14.00 17.99
C VAL A 394 39.19 -14.81 19.06
N ALA A 395 38.09 -14.26 19.59
CA ALA A 395 37.25 -14.97 20.55
C ALA A 395 36.65 -16.23 19.88
N THR A 396 36.88 -17.39 20.50
CA THR A 396 36.43 -18.69 19.98
C THR A 396 35.58 -19.41 21.01
N LYS A 397 34.39 -19.86 20.60
CA LYS A 397 33.40 -20.53 21.46
C LYS A 397 32.86 -21.78 20.78
N ARG A 398 32.15 -22.65 21.52
CA ARG A 398 31.41 -23.79 20.93
C ARG A 398 29.95 -23.40 20.66
N MET A 399 29.38 -23.94 19.58
CA MET A 399 27.94 -23.92 19.29
C MET A 399 27.43 -25.35 19.34
N VAL A 400 26.37 -25.59 20.11
CA VAL A 400 25.87 -26.94 20.37
C VAL A 400 24.49 -27.14 19.77
N VAL A 401 24.37 -28.12 18.89
CA VAL A 401 23.09 -28.68 18.44
C VAL A 401 22.84 -29.92 19.27
N GLU A 402 21.78 -29.96 20.07
CA GLU A 402 21.37 -31.20 20.72
C GLU A 402 20.90 -32.20 19.65
N GLN A 403 21.23 -33.48 19.80
CA GLN A 403 20.83 -34.50 18.84
C GLN A 403 19.30 -34.54 18.62
N GLY A 404 18.50 -34.25 19.64
CA GLY A 404 17.04 -34.16 19.56
C GLY A 404 16.54 -32.95 18.77
N GLU A 405 17.37 -31.92 18.61
CA GLU A 405 17.10 -30.70 17.85
C GLU A 405 17.67 -30.76 16.42
N ALA A 406 18.46 -31.78 16.10
CA ALA A 406 18.70 -32.14 14.71
C ALA A 406 17.44 -32.77 14.11
N SER A 407 17.14 -32.49 12.84
CA SER A 407 16.04 -33.11 12.09
C SER A 407 16.39 -33.37 10.63
N ILE A 408 15.55 -34.17 9.96
CA ILE A 408 15.59 -34.37 8.51
C ILE A 408 14.36 -33.69 7.93
N ALA A 409 14.56 -32.88 6.90
CA ALA A 409 13.51 -32.21 6.18
C ALA A 409 13.65 -32.41 4.68
N VAL A 410 12.58 -32.14 3.95
CA VAL A 410 12.54 -32.24 2.49
C VAL A 410 12.24 -30.88 1.87
N ALA A 411 13.01 -30.53 0.83
CA ALA A 411 12.69 -29.42 -0.05
C ALA A 411 11.56 -29.85 -0.98
N VAL A 412 10.33 -29.41 -0.71
CA VAL A 412 9.16 -29.78 -1.52
C VAL A 412 9.06 -28.83 -2.70
N ASN A 413 8.95 -29.35 -3.93
CA ASN A 413 8.60 -28.53 -5.10
C ASN A 413 7.14 -28.04 -4.98
N THR A 414 7.02 -26.76 -4.61
CA THR A 414 6.11 -25.71 -5.14
C THR A 414 4.57 -25.80 -5.07
N ASP A 415 3.88 -26.80 -4.50
CA ASP A 415 2.39 -26.70 -4.39
C ASP A 415 1.75 -27.21 -3.07
N GLY A 416 2.57 -27.57 -2.08
CA GLY A 416 2.11 -27.93 -0.74
C GLY A 416 2.43 -26.82 0.26
N PHE A 417 1.42 -26.03 0.63
CA PHE A 417 1.45 -24.95 1.63
C PHE A 417 2.03 -23.61 1.15
N ALA A 418 1.36 -23.01 0.16
CA ALA A 418 1.46 -21.57 -0.07
C ALA A 418 0.71 -20.83 1.05
N ASP A 419 1.42 -20.54 2.15
CA ASP A 419 1.10 -19.37 2.96
C ASP A 419 1.94 -18.19 2.40
N PRO A 420 1.31 -17.18 1.79
CA PRO A 420 2.00 -16.02 1.21
C PRO A 420 2.79 -15.17 2.23
N GLU A 421 2.64 -15.42 3.54
CA GLU A 421 3.32 -14.64 4.59
C GLU A 421 4.73 -15.18 4.97
N VAL A 422 5.15 -16.35 4.47
CA VAL A 422 6.43 -16.97 4.89
C VAL A 422 7.58 -16.61 3.93
N MET A 423 8.53 -15.79 4.39
CA MET A 423 9.66 -15.23 3.63
C MET A 423 10.79 -16.23 3.25
N ALA A 424 10.60 -17.53 3.43
CA ALA A 424 11.39 -18.60 2.81
C ALA A 424 10.59 -19.92 2.87
N PRO A 425 10.66 -20.82 1.87
CA PRO A 425 9.90 -22.07 1.95
C PRO A 425 10.38 -22.90 3.15
N ALA A 426 9.56 -22.97 4.21
CA ALA A 426 9.83 -23.82 5.36
C ALA A 426 10.04 -25.27 4.86
N LEU A 427 11.22 -25.84 5.11
CA LEU A 427 11.46 -27.23 4.74
C LEU A 427 10.52 -28.11 5.57
N VAL A 428 9.83 -29.04 4.91
CA VAL A 428 8.86 -29.87 5.61
C VAL A 428 9.61 -30.96 6.37
N GLY A 429 9.54 -30.91 7.70
CA GLY A 429 10.17 -31.90 8.58
C GLY A 429 9.56 -33.28 8.40
N LEU A 430 10.40 -34.31 8.36
CA LEU A 430 9.95 -35.71 8.32
C LEU A 430 9.38 -36.14 9.68
N SER A 431 8.49 -37.14 9.64
CA SER A 431 7.83 -37.65 10.84
C SER A 431 8.81 -38.35 11.78
N GLN A 432 8.58 -38.19 13.09
CA GLN A 432 9.36 -38.86 14.12
C GLN A 432 9.29 -40.39 13.96
N LEU A 433 10.41 -41.08 14.16
CA LEU A 433 10.39 -42.55 14.25
C LEU A 433 9.69 -42.95 15.57
N TYR A 434 8.95 -44.05 15.57
CA TYR A 434 8.33 -44.59 16.79
C TYR A 434 9.38 -44.88 17.88
N LYS A 435 8.96 -44.84 19.15
CA LYS A 435 9.82 -45.29 20.25
C LYS A 435 9.92 -46.80 20.23
N ILE A 436 11.12 -47.36 20.42
CA ILE A 436 11.33 -48.82 20.45
C ILE A 436 10.45 -49.46 21.52
N ALA A 437 10.34 -48.86 22.71
CA ALA A 437 9.52 -49.38 23.79
C ALA A 437 8.01 -49.43 23.48
N ASP A 438 7.52 -48.54 22.61
CA ASP A 438 6.10 -48.45 22.24
C ASP A 438 5.71 -49.54 21.23
N VAL A 439 6.69 -49.99 20.44
CA VAL A 439 6.49 -51.00 19.40
C VAL A 439 7.16 -52.34 19.71
N ALA A 440 7.80 -52.49 20.87
CA ALA A 440 8.48 -53.73 21.24
C ALA A 440 7.50 -54.83 21.68
N ASP A 441 7.85 -56.08 21.41
CA ASP A 441 7.27 -57.28 22.01
C ASP A 441 7.75 -57.46 23.47
N GLU A 442 7.28 -58.53 24.13
CA GLU A 442 7.67 -58.85 25.52
C GLU A 442 9.18 -59.10 25.68
N ASP A 443 9.87 -59.47 24.60
CA ASP A 443 11.32 -59.71 24.55
C ASP A 443 12.13 -58.46 24.19
N GLY A 444 11.48 -57.32 23.92
CA GLY A 444 12.13 -56.06 23.59
C GLY A 444 12.51 -55.90 22.12
N LYS A 445 11.99 -56.73 21.21
CA LYS A 445 12.19 -56.63 19.75
C LYS A 445 11.01 -55.94 19.10
N GLU A 446 11.21 -55.28 17.95
CA GLU A 446 10.11 -54.63 17.23
C GLU A 446 9.02 -55.64 16.82
N ASP A 447 7.79 -55.38 17.25
CA ASP A 447 6.58 -56.07 16.84
C ASP A 447 6.03 -55.39 15.57
N ALA A 448 6.02 -56.14 14.46
CA ALA A 448 5.57 -55.64 13.16
C ALA A 448 4.12 -55.09 13.19
N THR A 449 3.25 -55.64 14.04
CA THR A 449 1.85 -55.20 14.18
C THR A 449 1.78 -53.83 14.85
N LYS A 450 2.63 -53.59 15.86
CA LYS A 450 2.69 -52.29 16.56
C LYS A 450 3.34 -51.22 15.69
N VAL A 451 4.39 -51.57 14.95
CA VAL A 451 5.02 -50.69 13.95
C VAL A 451 4.01 -50.29 12.88
N ASP A 452 3.27 -51.26 12.34
CA ASP A 452 2.21 -51.05 11.36
C ASP A 452 1.10 -50.12 11.91
N ALA A 453 0.66 -50.33 13.16
CA ALA A 453 -0.31 -49.46 13.81
C ALA A 453 0.19 -48.02 13.96
N TYR A 454 1.47 -47.80 14.25
CA TYR A 454 2.07 -46.46 14.32
C TYR A 454 2.11 -45.78 12.95
N ILE A 455 2.51 -46.50 11.90
CA ILE A 455 2.63 -45.96 10.53
C ILE A 455 1.25 -45.64 9.90
N LYS A 456 0.22 -46.42 10.26
CA LYS A 456 -1.17 -46.19 9.81
C LYS A 456 -1.79 -44.91 10.37
N ASP A 457 -1.31 -44.46 11.52
CA ASP A 457 -1.80 -43.27 12.19
C ASP A 457 -1.33 -42.01 11.44
N ASN A 458 -2.23 -41.42 10.65
CA ASN A 458 -1.93 -40.26 9.82
C ASN A 458 -1.65 -38.99 10.64
N GLU A 459 -2.01 -38.93 11.92
CA GLU A 459 -1.62 -37.81 12.79
C GLU A 459 -0.14 -37.92 13.18
N LYS A 460 0.38 -39.15 13.34
CA LYS A 460 1.79 -39.41 13.66
C LYS A 460 2.69 -39.40 12.43
N VAL A 461 2.21 -40.00 11.33
CA VAL A 461 2.94 -40.13 10.07
C VAL A 461 2.08 -39.60 8.91
N PRO A 462 1.96 -38.27 8.76
CA PRO A 462 1.27 -37.65 7.63
C PRO A 462 2.04 -37.83 6.31
N VAL A 463 1.31 -37.74 5.20
CA VAL A 463 1.92 -37.68 3.85
C VAL A 463 2.71 -36.39 3.71
N THR A 464 4.01 -36.51 3.42
CA THR A 464 4.94 -35.38 3.31
C THR A 464 5.26 -35.01 1.85
N MET A 465 5.03 -35.93 0.90
CA MET A 465 5.44 -35.78 -0.49
C MET A 465 4.50 -36.53 -1.43
N GLN A 466 4.46 -36.12 -2.70
CA GLN A 466 3.82 -36.87 -3.78
C GLN A 466 4.86 -37.41 -4.75
N LEU A 467 4.58 -38.57 -5.35
CA LEU A 467 5.39 -39.19 -6.39
C LEU A 467 4.49 -39.57 -7.57
N MET A 468 4.78 -39.04 -8.76
CA MET A 468 4.11 -39.48 -9.98
C MET A 468 4.45 -40.94 -10.27
N TYR A 469 3.44 -41.77 -10.53
CA TYR A 469 3.61 -43.22 -10.69
C TYR A 469 4.48 -43.61 -11.91
N THR A 470 4.65 -42.69 -12.87
CA THR A 470 5.45 -42.89 -14.07
C THR A 470 6.91 -42.49 -13.92
N GLU A 471 7.25 -41.78 -12.84
CA GLU A 471 8.55 -41.16 -12.62
C GLU A 471 9.38 -41.88 -11.55
N SER A 472 10.64 -41.46 -11.46
CA SER A 472 11.59 -41.89 -10.44
C SER A 472 12.21 -40.66 -9.78
N LEU A 473 12.42 -40.72 -8.47
CA LEU A 473 12.94 -39.61 -7.69
C LEU A 473 14.16 -40.04 -6.89
N ASP A 474 15.29 -39.36 -7.10
CA ASP A 474 16.46 -39.51 -6.25
C ASP A 474 16.27 -38.69 -4.97
N LEU A 475 16.07 -39.37 -3.84
CA LEU A 475 15.82 -38.73 -2.55
C LEU A 475 16.99 -37.85 -2.09
N ASN A 476 18.23 -38.13 -2.50
CA ASN A 476 19.38 -37.29 -2.11
C ASN A 476 19.29 -35.87 -2.69
N THR A 477 18.53 -35.66 -3.77
CA THR A 477 18.36 -34.35 -4.39
C THR A 477 17.49 -33.40 -3.56
N ILE A 478 16.64 -33.96 -2.69
CA ILE A 478 15.61 -33.21 -1.94
C ILE A 478 15.77 -33.29 -0.42
N MET A 479 16.52 -34.27 0.11
CA MET A 479 16.74 -34.41 1.55
C MET A 479 17.72 -33.37 2.07
N LYS A 480 17.38 -32.75 3.21
CA LYS A 480 18.19 -31.77 3.93
C LYS A 480 18.29 -32.14 5.40
N GLY A 481 19.48 -31.98 5.97
CA GLY A 481 19.70 -32.07 7.41
C GLY A 481 19.57 -30.68 8.01
N ILE A 482 18.73 -30.54 9.03
CA ILE A 482 18.45 -29.26 9.67
C ILE A 482 18.68 -29.33 11.19
N ALA A 483 18.84 -28.16 11.81
CA ALA A 483 18.71 -27.96 13.26
C ALA A 483 17.51 -27.04 13.52
N THR A 484 16.60 -27.43 14.42
CA THR A 484 15.46 -26.60 14.84
C THR A 484 15.87 -25.51 15.82
N THR A 485 16.90 -25.79 16.61
CA THR A 485 17.54 -24.81 17.50
C THR A 485 18.98 -25.22 17.76
N PHE A 486 19.78 -24.27 18.21
CA PHE A 486 21.12 -24.51 18.71
C PHE A 486 21.41 -23.56 19.86
N HIS A 487 22.33 -23.99 20.71
CA HIS A 487 22.70 -23.28 21.92
C HIS A 487 24.07 -22.63 21.73
N THR A 488 24.13 -21.33 22.01
CA THR A 488 25.37 -20.58 22.15
C THR A 488 25.39 -19.87 23.50
N ASN A 489 26.58 -19.51 23.95
CA ASN A 489 26.81 -18.75 25.18
C ASN A 489 26.74 -17.21 24.93
N THR A 490 25.85 -16.77 24.04
CA THR A 490 25.67 -15.34 23.69
C THR A 490 24.27 -14.81 23.99
N HIS A 491 23.42 -15.58 24.67
CA HIS A 491 21.98 -15.32 24.81
C HIS A 491 21.20 -15.29 23.49
N PHE A 492 21.88 -15.53 22.36
CA PHE A 492 21.24 -15.71 21.06
C PHE A 492 20.29 -16.91 21.13
N LYS A 493 19.00 -16.62 20.94
CA LYS A 493 18.01 -17.63 20.61
C LYS A 493 17.89 -17.61 19.10
N ALA A 494 18.02 -18.79 18.50
CA ALA A 494 17.71 -18.97 17.10
C ALA A 494 16.26 -18.50 16.84
N ASP A 495 16.10 -17.37 16.15
CA ASP A 495 14.79 -16.79 15.79
C ASP A 495 14.17 -17.48 14.57
N GLU A 496 15.01 -18.12 13.74
CA GLU A 496 14.57 -18.96 12.63
C GLU A 496 14.19 -20.36 13.11
N SER A 497 13.10 -20.91 12.58
CA SER A 497 12.58 -22.22 12.98
C SER A 497 13.45 -23.40 12.50
N GLN A 498 14.35 -23.18 11.54
CA GLN A 498 15.18 -24.23 10.91
C GLN A 498 16.47 -23.65 10.31
N TYR A 499 17.62 -24.24 10.65
CA TYR A 499 18.94 -23.95 10.05
C TYR A 499 19.46 -25.17 9.31
N LEU A 500 20.05 -25.01 8.12
CA LEU A 500 20.74 -26.12 7.47
C LEU A 500 22.00 -26.49 8.26
N LEU A 501 22.19 -27.78 8.52
CA LEU A 501 23.39 -28.25 9.20
C LEU A 501 24.67 -27.91 8.42
N THR A 502 24.60 -27.83 7.10
CA THR A 502 25.75 -27.38 6.27
C THR A 502 26.17 -25.95 6.59
N ASP A 503 25.21 -25.07 6.82
CA ASP A 503 25.44 -23.65 7.06
C ASP A 503 25.97 -23.43 8.49
N LEU A 504 25.60 -24.34 9.40
CA LEU A 504 26.19 -24.43 10.73
C LEU A 504 27.60 -25.05 10.73
N GLY A 505 28.15 -25.43 9.57
CA GLY A 505 29.52 -25.97 9.44
C GLY A 505 29.64 -27.48 9.56
N PHE A 506 28.55 -28.25 9.47
CA PHE A 506 28.61 -29.71 9.42
C PHE A 506 28.82 -30.21 7.98
N GLU A 507 29.87 -31.01 7.78
CA GLU A 507 30.24 -31.59 6.48
C GLU A 507 29.88 -33.09 6.42
N ASN A 508 29.94 -33.68 5.21
CA ASN A 508 29.72 -35.12 4.99
C ASN A 508 28.35 -35.63 5.50
N ILE A 509 27.31 -34.82 5.32
CA ILE A 509 25.93 -35.21 5.64
C ILE A 509 25.47 -36.20 4.57
N THR A 510 25.06 -37.39 5.00
CA THR A 510 24.62 -38.48 4.13
C THR A 510 23.32 -39.07 4.62
N PHE A 511 22.51 -39.57 3.69
CA PHE A 511 21.24 -40.21 3.98
C PHE A 511 21.25 -41.66 3.51
N SER A 512 20.61 -42.52 4.28
CA SER A 512 20.34 -43.91 3.92
C SER A 512 18.86 -44.20 4.05
N TYR A 513 18.37 -45.09 3.19
CA TYR A 513 16.94 -45.28 2.96
C TYR A 513 16.59 -46.76 3.11
N THR A 514 15.48 -47.05 3.80
CA THR A 514 14.92 -48.40 3.92
C THR A 514 13.41 -48.36 3.71
N LEU A 515 12.86 -49.26 2.90
CA LEU A 515 11.40 -49.37 2.72
C LEU A 515 10.72 -49.99 3.94
N MET A 516 9.71 -49.31 4.47
CA MET A 516 8.92 -49.79 5.62
C MET A 516 7.64 -50.49 5.14
N SER A 517 7.46 -51.75 5.53
CA SER A 517 6.25 -52.51 5.27
C SER A 517 5.13 -52.05 6.21
N TYR A 518 3.93 -51.84 5.67
CA TYR A 518 2.72 -51.65 6.48
C TYR A 518 1.46 -52.01 5.65
N GLU A 519 0.48 -52.62 6.30
CA GLU A 519 -0.63 -53.35 5.69
C GLU A 519 -1.95 -52.58 5.81
N LYS A 520 -2.44 -51.96 4.74
CA LYS A 520 -3.74 -51.24 4.76
C LYS A 520 -4.70 -51.89 3.77
N ALA A 521 -5.89 -52.26 4.27
CA ALA A 521 -6.86 -53.06 3.51
C ALA A 521 -6.25 -54.36 2.96
N GLU A 522 -5.54 -55.11 3.82
CA GLU A 522 -4.92 -56.41 3.52
C GLU A 522 -3.85 -56.39 2.40
N VAL A 523 -3.27 -55.23 2.15
CA VAL A 523 -2.17 -55.06 1.19
C VAL A 523 -1.05 -54.21 1.77
N ASP A 524 0.20 -54.65 1.61
CA ASP A 524 1.40 -53.83 1.86
C ASP A 524 1.39 -52.59 0.94
N GLN A 525 1.30 -51.40 1.54
CA GLN A 525 1.23 -50.14 0.78
C GLN A 525 2.59 -49.67 0.25
N THR A 526 3.69 -50.25 0.70
CA THR A 526 5.06 -49.84 0.35
C THR A 526 5.73 -50.85 -0.57
N LYS A 527 6.10 -52.02 -0.05
CA LYS A 527 7.01 -52.96 -0.72
C LYS A 527 6.40 -53.61 -1.96
N ARG A 528 5.06 -53.61 -2.05
CA ARG A 528 4.33 -54.08 -3.24
C ARG A 528 4.36 -53.07 -4.39
N TYR A 529 4.49 -51.77 -4.08
CA TYR A 529 4.23 -50.70 -5.04
C TYR A 529 5.46 -49.93 -5.45
N ILE A 530 6.45 -49.78 -4.57
CA ILE A 530 7.68 -49.05 -4.87
C ILE A 530 8.92 -49.91 -4.71
N LYS A 531 9.92 -49.63 -5.55
CA LYS A 531 11.28 -50.13 -5.40
C LYS A 531 12.21 -48.98 -5.00
N LEU A 532 13.28 -49.35 -4.31
CA LEU A 532 14.33 -48.45 -3.86
C LEU A 532 15.66 -48.96 -4.41
N ASP A 533 16.24 -48.23 -5.35
CA ASP A 533 17.52 -48.51 -5.99
C ASP A 533 18.54 -47.47 -5.48
N GLY A 534 19.26 -47.80 -4.41
CA GLY A 534 20.12 -46.85 -3.71
C GLY A 534 19.31 -45.75 -3.01
N SER A 535 19.34 -44.53 -3.54
CA SER A 535 18.52 -43.40 -3.08
C SER A 535 17.32 -43.11 -3.99
N THR A 536 17.21 -43.81 -5.12
CA THR A 536 16.14 -43.57 -6.09
C THR A 536 14.93 -44.43 -5.79
N ILE A 537 13.78 -43.79 -5.60
CA ILE A 537 12.48 -44.46 -5.49
C ILE A 537 11.72 -44.39 -6.82
N SER A 538 10.99 -45.45 -7.14
CA SER A 538 10.07 -45.48 -8.30
C SER A 538 8.98 -46.53 -8.09
N VAL A 539 7.86 -46.37 -8.78
CA VAL A 539 6.79 -47.38 -8.78
C VAL A 539 7.24 -48.60 -9.59
N ILE A 540 7.08 -49.79 -9.00
CA ILE A 540 7.39 -51.07 -9.64
C ILE A 540 6.53 -51.20 -10.90
N ASP A 541 7.21 -51.37 -12.04
CA ASP A 541 6.61 -51.53 -13.38
C ASP A 541 5.57 -50.46 -13.77
N LYS A 542 5.59 -49.28 -13.12
CA LYS A 542 4.61 -48.20 -13.33
C LYS A 542 3.16 -48.70 -13.22
N GLN A 543 2.90 -49.63 -12.31
CA GLN A 543 1.58 -50.23 -12.15
C GLN A 543 0.53 -49.18 -11.73
N HIS A 544 -0.60 -49.13 -12.44
CA HIS A 544 -1.68 -48.19 -12.15
C HIS A 544 -2.33 -48.46 -10.77
N ALA A 545 -2.26 -49.70 -10.27
CA ALA A 545 -2.75 -50.08 -8.95
C ALA A 545 -1.98 -49.42 -7.79
N ALA A 546 -0.82 -48.80 -8.07
CA ALA A 546 -0.06 -48.02 -7.11
C ALA A 546 -0.63 -46.62 -6.88
N ILE A 547 -1.46 -46.10 -7.79
CA ILE A 547 -2.06 -44.76 -7.67
C ILE A 547 -2.89 -44.70 -6.38
N HIS A 548 -2.71 -43.62 -5.61
CA HIS A 548 -3.27 -43.39 -4.27
C HIS A 548 -2.73 -44.28 -3.14
N ARG A 549 -1.74 -45.12 -3.39
CA ARG A 549 -1.01 -45.81 -2.32
C ARG A 549 -0.07 -44.84 -1.60
N GLU A 550 0.20 -45.13 -0.33
CA GLU A 550 0.91 -44.22 0.59
C GLU A 550 2.23 -44.85 1.10
N PRO A 551 3.20 -45.23 0.23
CA PRO A 551 4.41 -45.90 0.67
C PRO A 551 5.22 -45.09 1.70
N VAL A 552 5.92 -45.80 2.58
CA VAL A 552 6.74 -45.21 3.65
C VAL A 552 8.20 -45.63 3.53
N VAL A 553 9.08 -44.63 3.62
CA VAL A 553 10.55 -44.79 3.61
C VAL A 553 11.10 -44.36 4.96
N LYS A 554 11.88 -45.22 5.60
CA LYS A 554 12.71 -44.87 6.76
C LYS A 554 13.99 -44.20 6.27
N VAL A 555 14.25 -43.00 6.75
CA VAL A 555 15.38 -42.14 6.34
C VAL A 555 16.30 -41.94 7.53
N ALA A 556 17.55 -42.40 7.42
CA ALA A 556 18.57 -42.22 8.45
C ALA A 556 19.65 -41.26 7.99
N MET A 557 19.89 -40.21 8.77
CA MET A 557 20.91 -39.18 8.53
C MET A 557 22.17 -39.47 9.33
N SER A 558 23.31 -39.50 8.65
CA SER A 558 24.63 -39.58 9.25
C SER A 558 25.43 -38.32 8.92
N VAL A 559 26.22 -37.84 9.88
CA VAL A 559 27.15 -36.72 9.71
C VAL A 559 28.54 -37.24 10.04
N ASP A 560 29.47 -37.10 9.10
CA ASP A 560 30.84 -37.64 9.18
C ASP A 560 30.87 -39.14 9.54
N GLY A 561 29.96 -39.92 8.94
CA GLY A 561 29.83 -41.37 9.15
C GLY A 561 29.20 -41.80 10.46
N LYS A 562 28.81 -40.87 11.35
CA LYS A 562 28.09 -41.18 12.59
C LYS A 562 26.60 -40.98 12.41
N LEU A 563 25.80 -41.97 12.77
CA LEU A 563 24.34 -41.88 12.79
C LEU A 563 23.91 -40.78 13.78
N VAL A 564 23.28 -39.73 13.26
CA VAL A 564 22.69 -38.67 14.09
C VAL A 564 21.25 -39.02 14.40
N MET A 565 20.45 -39.34 13.38
CA MET A 565 19.04 -39.64 13.61
C MET A 565 18.34 -40.39 12.48
N THR A 566 17.15 -40.88 12.78
CA THR A 566 16.26 -41.57 11.83
C THR A 566 14.84 -40.98 11.90
N LYS A 567 14.20 -40.80 10.73
CA LYS A 567 12.84 -40.27 10.55
C LYS A 567 12.06 -41.11 9.53
N LEU A 568 10.75 -40.88 9.43
CA LEU A 568 9.86 -41.52 8.48
C LEU A 568 9.36 -40.51 7.44
N LEU A 569 9.45 -40.91 6.16
CA LEU A 569 8.90 -40.19 5.03
C LEU A 569 7.72 -40.99 4.46
N LYS A 570 6.51 -40.42 4.48
CA LYS A 570 5.34 -41.01 3.83
C LYS A 570 5.03 -40.26 2.55
N ILE A 571 4.86 -41.02 1.47
CA ILE A 571 4.73 -40.50 0.11
C ILE A 571 3.38 -40.93 -0.41
N LYS A 572 2.69 -40.07 -1.17
CA LYS A 572 1.46 -40.43 -1.88
C LYS A 572 1.74 -40.58 -3.36
N ILE A 573 1.43 -41.75 -3.92
CA ILE A 573 1.59 -41.99 -5.35
C ILE A 573 0.40 -41.36 -6.08
N VAL A 574 0.69 -40.56 -7.11
CA VAL A 574 -0.31 -39.84 -7.91
C VAL A 574 -0.19 -40.19 -9.38
N GLU A 575 -1.28 -40.03 -10.11
CA GLU A 575 -1.31 -40.23 -11.56
C GLU A 575 -0.61 -39.08 -12.31
N LYS A 576 -0.86 -37.85 -11.85
CA LYS A 576 -0.30 -36.60 -12.35
C LYS A 576 -0.29 -35.58 -11.20
N ASP A 577 0.56 -34.57 -11.32
CA ASP A 577 0.46 -33.39 -10.46
C ASP A 577 -0.70 -32.50 -10.92
N GLN A 578 -1.58 -32.15 -9.99
CA GLN A 578 -2.68 -31.23 -10.24
C GLN A 578 -2.36 -29.85 -9.68
N LEU A 579 -2.23 -28.88 -10.58
CA LEU A 579 -1.82 -27.51 -10.27
C LEU A 579 -3.00 -26.66 -9.79
N THR A 580 -2.74 -25.47 -9.29
CA THR A 580 -3.75 -24.39 -9.18
C THR A 580 -3.51 -23.32 -10.23
N LYS A 581 -4.52 -22.50 -10.53
CA LYS A 581 -4.36 -21.38 -11.47
C LYS A 581 -5.31 -20.23 -11.18
N ASP A 582 -4.82 -19.00 -11.26
CA ASP A 582 -5.66 -17.81 -11.21
C ASP A 582 -5.72 -17.14 -12.59
N PHE A 583 -6.92 -16.73 -12.98
CA PHE A 583 -7.23 -16.02 -14.20
C PHE A 583 -7.79 -14.64 -13.87
N THR A 584 -7.41 -13.66 -14.67
CA THR A 584 -8.07 -12.35 -14.71
C THR A 584 -8.96 -12.29 -15.96
N ASN A 585 -10.21 -11.87 -15.78
CA ASN A 585 -11.17 -11.66 -16.86
C ASN A 585 -11.43 -10.17 -17.04
N THR A 586 -11.62 -9.75 -18.30
CA THR A 586 -11.92 -8.36 -18.67
C THR A 586 -13.13 -8.25 -19.60
N ASP A 587 -13.95 -9.30 -19.71
CA ASP A 587 -15.10 -9.33 -20.63
C ASP A 587 -16.24 -8.43 -20.14
N LEU A 588 -16.35 -8.26 -18.82
CA LEU A 588 -17.32 -7.35 -18.22
C LEU A 588 -16.91 -5.90 -18.49
N THR A 589 -17.83 -5.16 -19.09
CA THR A 589 -17.63 -3.72 -19.36
C THR A 589 -18.42 -2.90 -18.37
N GLU A 590 -17.96 -1.66 -18.16
CA GLU A 590 -18.66 -0.68 -17.33
C GLU A 590 -20.12 -0.52 -17.75
N GLN A 591 -21.04 -0.57 -16.79
CA GLN A 591 -22.46 -0.37 -17.01
C GLN A 591 -22.96 0.88 -16.30
N THR A 592 -23.79 1.67 -16.98
CA THR A 592 -24.57 2.73 -16.34
C THR A 592 -25.98 2.19 -16.08
N LEU A 593 -26.38 2.11 -14.82
CA LEU A 593 -27.63 1.47 -14.42
C LEU A 593 -28.78 2.48 -14.50
N GLY A 594 -29.72 2.26 -15.43
CA GLY A 594 -30.92 3.11 -15.58
C GLY A 594 -32.12 2.63 -14.75
N CYS A 595 -33.32 3.09 -15.09
CA CYS A 595 -34.56 2.72 -14.39
C CYS A 595 -35.04 1.29 -14.60
N ALA A 596 -34.56 0.61 -15.63
CA ALA A 596 -34.91 -0.77 -15.90
C ALA A 596 -33.73 -1.69 -15.58
N ALA A 597 -34.04 -2.91 -15.17
CA ALA A 597 -33.02 -3.93 -14.96
C ALA A 597 -32.38 -4.31 -16.32
N ILE A 598 -31.06 -4.41 -16.37
CA ILE A 598 -30.29 -4.76 -17.57
C ILE A 598 -29.69 -6.16 -17.44
N TYR A 599 -29.47 -6.83 -18.57
CA TYR A 599 -28.92 -8.19 -18.56
C TYR A 599 -28.04 -8.47 -19.78
N GLY A 600 -27.14 -9.44 -19.66
CA GLY A 600 -26.21 -9.81 -20.72
C GLY A 600 -26.74 -10.70 -21.84
N GLY A 601 -27.88 -11.34 -21.60
CA GLY A 601 -28.48 -12.38 -22.46
C GLY A 601 -28.89 -13.62 -21.66
N GLY A 602 -29.14 -14.72 -22.37
CA GLY A 602 -29.53 -16.00 -21.76
C GLY A 602 -31.03 -16.15 -21.51
N ASP A 603 -31.56 -17.36 -21.72
CA ASP A 603 -33.00 -17.64 -21.64
C ASP A 603 -33.55 -17.42 -20.22
N LYS A 604 -32.75 -17.71 -19.18
CA LYS A 604 -33.17 -17.53 -17.78
C LYS A 604 -33.28 -16.05 -17.40
N LEU A 605 -32.38 -15.20 -17.88
CA LEU A 605 -32.42 -13.76 -17.61
C LEU A 605 -33.39 -13.01 -18.53
N ALA A 606 -33.77 -13.58 -19.68
CA ALA A 606 -34.75 -13.01 -20.62
C ALA A 606 -36.21 -13.09 -20.14
N VAL A 607 -36.46 -12.81 -18.85
CA VAL A 607 -37.77 -12.81 -18.18
C VAL A 607 -37.94 -11.54 -17.34
N VAL A 608 -39.17 -11.26 -16.88
CA VAL A 608 -39.44 -10.15 -15.94
C VAL A 608 -38.64 -10.41 -14.65
N PRO A 609 -37.87 -9.43 -14.11
CA PRO A 609 -37.95 -7.98 -14.34
C PRO A 609 -37.02 -7.38 -15.41
N PHE A 610 -36.25 -8.18 -16.15
CA PHE A 610 -35.28 -7.68 -17.13
C PHE A 610 -35.90 -7.30 -18.49
N LYS A 611 -37.10 -7.81 -18.80
CA LYS A 611 -37.85 -7.43 -20.00
C LYS A 611 -38.67 -6.16 -19.80
N ASN A 612 -38.62 -5.26 -20.79
CA ASN A 612 -39.56 -4.16 -20.93
C ASN A 612 -40.89 -4.64 -21.56
N ALA A 613 -41.99 -3.94 -21.28
CA ALA A 613 -43.30 -4.23 -21.87
C ALA A 613 -43.37 -3.90 -23.37
N ASP A 614 -42.50 -2.98 -23.83
CA ASP A 614 -42.32 -2.66 -25.25
C ASP A 614 -41.14 -3.48 -25.84
N PRO A 615 -41.39 -4.40 -26.81
CA PRO A 615 -40.34 -5.20 -27.45
C PRO A 615 -39.27 -4.38 -28.19
N ALA A 616 -39.52 -3.10 -28.50
CA ALA A 616 -38.56 -2.23 -29.16
C ALA A 616 -37.40 -1.78 -28.23
N TYR A 617 -37.55 -1.96 -26.91
CA TYR A 617 -36.61 -1.53 -25.87
C TYR A 617 -36.21 -2.70 -24.97
N ASP A 618 -35.48 -3.67 -25.51
CA ASP A 618 -34.89 -4.76 -24.70
C ASP A 618 -33.70 -4.23 -23.88
N ASN A 619 -33.66 -4.53 -22.58
CA ASN A 619 -32.59 -4.09 -21.67
C ASN A 619 -31.33 -4.97 -21.79
N LEU A 620 -31.12 -5.56 -22.97
CA LEU A 620 -30.02 -6.45 -23.29
C LEU A 620 -28.76 -5.63 -23.58
N VAL A 621 -27.70 -5.88 -22.81
CA VAL A 621 -26.40 -5.20 -22.95
C VAL A 621 -25.31 -6.22 -23.21
N SER A 622 -24.52 -6.04 -24.27
CA SER A 622 -23.48 -7.03 -24.64
C SER A 622 -22.35 -7.17 -23.62
N GLY A 623 -22.18 -6.16 -22.77
CA GLY A 623 -21.10 -6.02 -21.80
C GLY A 623 -21.27 -6.79 -20.49
N LEU A 624 -22.37 -7.53 -20.31
CA LEU A 624 -22.71 -8.29 -19.11
C LEU A 624 -22.60 -9.80 -19.33
N LYS A 625 -21.54 -10.25 -20.00
CA LYS A 625 -21.27 -11.67 -20.21
C LYS A 625 -19.78 -11.97 -20.18
N ILE A 626 -19.45 -13.19 -19.77
CA ILE A 626 -18.08 -13.73 -19.77
C ILE A 626 -18.02 -14.89 -20.74
N ASP A 627 -17.03 -14.89 -21.63
CA ASP A 627 -16.78 -15.99 -22.57
C ASP A 627 -15.97 -17.09 -21.89
N PHE A 628 -16.53 -18.29 -21.74
CA PHE A 628 -15.84 -19.42 -21.10
C PHE A 628 -14.93 -20.21 -22.04
N ASP A 629 -14.94 -19.97 -23.35
CA ASP A 629 -14.06 -20.69 -24.29
C ASP A 629 -12.58 -20.48 -23.94
N GLN A 630 -12.22 -19.28 -23.48
CA GLN A 630 -10.86 -18.97 -23.05
C GLN A 630 -10.39 -19.86 -21.88
N TYR A 631 -11.30 -20.25 -20.99
CA TYR A 631 -10.99 -21.09 -19.83
C TYR A 631 -10.97 -22.57 -20.20
N PHE A 632 -11.90 -23.04 -21.02
CA PHE A 632 -11.87 -24.41 -21.54
C PHE A 632 -10.55 -24.69 -22.27
N ASN A 633 -10.13 -23.76 -23.13
CA ASN A 633 -8.85 -23.85 -23.84
C ASN A 633 -7.65 -23.81 -22.88
N ALA A 634 -7.65 -22.90 -21.90
CA ALA A 634 -6.55 -22.78 -20.95
C ALA A 634 -6.44 -23.96 -19.95
N LEU A 635 -7.55 -24.62 -19.67
CA LEU A 635 -7.63 -25.82 -18.85
C LEU A 635 -7.38 -27.10 -19.65
N GLU A 636 -7.30 -27.00 -20.98
CA GLU A 636 -7.12 -28.11 -21.92
C GLU A 636 -8.25 -29.17 -21.81
N VAL A 637 -9.48 -28.73 -21.55
CA VAL A 637 -10.66 -29.60 -21.42
C VAL A 637 -11.81 -29.12 -22.31
N SER A 638 -12.62 -30.05 -22.80
CA SER A 638 -13.90 -29.69 -23.42
C SER A 638 -14.90 -29.25 -22.36
N LYS A 639 -15.96 -28.53 -22.75
CA LYS A 639 -17.08 -28.17 -21.87
C LYS A 639 -17.67 -29.37 -21.12
N ASP A 640 -17.87 -30.49 -21.80
CA ASP A 640 -18.39 -31.71 -21.19
C ASP A 640 -17.47 -32.23 -20.08
N LYS A 641 -16.15 -32.24 -20.35
CA LYS A 641 -15.15 -32.63 -19.36
C LYS A 641 -15.02 -31.62 -18.24
N PHE A 642 -15.20 -30.34 -18.53
CA PHE A 642 -15.24 -29.30 -17.52
C PHE A 642 -16.35 -29.54 -16.50
N VAL A 643 -17.58 -29.83 -16.97
CA VAL A 643 -18.71 -30.15 -16.09
C VAL A 643 -18.48 -31.45 -15.33
N GLU A 644 -17.96 -32.50 -15.99
CA GLU A 644 -17.62 -33.77 -15.34
C GLU A 644 -16.57 -33.60 -14.22
N TYR A 645 -15.59 -32.74 -14.45
CA TYR A 645 -14.48 -32.56 -13.52
C TYR A 645 -14.82 -31.57 -12.40
N TYR A 646 -15.41 -30.43 -12.70
CA TYR A 646 -15.58 -29.32 -11.74
C TYR A 646 -17.04 -29.06 -11.35
N ASP A 647 -17.97 -29.98 -11.64
CA ASP A 647 -19.42 -29.85 -11.38
C ASP A 647 -20.13 -28.72 -12.18
N GLY A 648 -19.34 -27.89 -12.89
CA GLY A 648 -19.83 -26.79 -13.72
C GLY A 648 -20.24 -25.53 -12.95
N THR A 649 -20.44 -25.60 -11.64
CA THR A 649 -20.87 -24.47 -10.79
C THR A 649 -19.75 -24.04 -9.83
N PRO A 650 -19.33 -22.76 -9.84
CA PRO A 650 -18.28 -22.28 -8.95
C PRO A 650 -18.80 -21.91 -7.56
N GLU A 651 -17.89 -21.86 -6.60
CA GLU A 651 -18.03 -21.02 -5.41
C GLU A 651 -17.80 -19.56 -5.81
N VAL A 652 -18.68 -18.64 -5.41
CA VAL A 652 -18.63 -17.23 -5.82
C VAL A 652 -18.48 -16.33 -4.63
N ALA A 653 -17.46 -15.48 -4.66
CA ALA A 653 -17.24 -14.42 -3.69
C ALA A 653 -17.21 -13.07 -4.40
N ILE A 654 -17.90 -12.08 -3.85
CA ILE A 654 -17.98 -10.73 -4.41
C ILE A 654 -17.57 -9.72 -3.36
N THR A 655 -16.68 -8.80 -3.72
CA THR A 655 -16.44 -7.60 -2.93
C THR A 655 -16.95 -6.37 -3.66
N PHE A 656 -17.50 -5.43 -2.89
CA PHE A 656 -18.03 -4.17 -3.38
C PHE A 656 -17.29 -3.01 -2.74
N ALA A 657 -16.85 -2.06 -3.57
CA ALA A 657 -16.35 -0.77 -3.13
C ALA A 657 -17.18 0.34 -3.77
N ALA A 658 -17.80 1.19 -2.95
CA ALA A 658 -18.36 2.45 -3.43
C ALA A 658 -17.26 3.32 -4.06
N GLN A 659 -17.60 4.22 -4.98
CA GLN A 659 -16.60 5.10 -5.63
C GLN A 659 -15.77 5.85 -4.57
N GLY A 660 -14.45 5.57 -4.52
CA GLY A 660 -13.52 6.16 -3.55
C GLY A 660 -13.55 5.57 -2.14
N GLY A 661 -14.27 4.46 -1.90
CA GLY A 661 -14.38 3.76 -0.61
C GLY A 661 -13.55 2.48 -0.52
N THR A 662 -13.53 1.87 0.67
CA THR A 662 -12.90 0.56 0.93
C THR A 662 -13.79 -0.59 0.49
N ALA A 663 -13.20 -1.66 -0.05
CA ALA A 663 -13.94 -2.85 -0.44
C ALA A 663 -14.47 -3.63 0.77
N ALA A 664 -15.70 -4.12 0.69
CA ALA A 664 -16.35 -4.98 1.69
C ALA A 664 -17.02 -6.18 1.00
N GLU A 665 -17.34 -7.23 1.76
CA GLU A 665 -18.09 -8.38 1.27
C GLU A 665 -19.48 -7.96 0.76
N PHE A 666 -19.87 -8.44 -0.42
CA PHE A 666 -21.15 -8.16 -1.05
C PHE A 666 -22.00 -9.42 -1.13
N THR A 667 -23.16 -9.40 -0.47
CA THR A 667 -24.03 -10.59 -0.31
C THR A 667 -25.35 -10.50 -1.08
N ASP A 668 -25.64 -9.36 -1.71
CA ASP A 668 -26.86 -9.13 -2.50
C ASP A 668 -26.72 -9.65 -3.94
N PHE A 669 -26.35 -10.93 -4.05
CA PHE A 669 -26.26 -11.65 -5.32
C PHE A 669 -26.79 -13.08 -5.24
N VAL A 670 -27.15 -13.65 -6.39
CA VAL A 670 -27.53 -15.07 -6.51
C VAL A 670 -26.93 -15.70 -7.76
N VAL A 671 -26.52 -16.95 -7.63
CA VAL A 671 -25.91 -17.76 -8.69
C VAL A 671 -26.93 -18.80 -9.14
N ASP A 672 -27.18 -18.86 -10.45
CA ASP A 672 -28.06 -19.80 -11.14
C ASP A 672 -29.44 -20.04 -10.47
N PRO A 673 -30.24 -18.99 -10.18
CA PRO A 673 -31.54 -19.18 -9.53
C PRO A 673 -32.49 -20.02 -10.41
N GLU A 674 -33.30 -20.87 -9.77
CA GLU A 674 -34.34 -21.65 -10.47
C GLU A 674 -35.38 -20.75 -11.16
N ASN A 675 -35.71 -19.62 -10.53
CA ASN A 675 -36.62 -18.63 -11.09
C ASN A 675 -36.15 -17.20 -10.79
N VAL A 676 -35.69 -16.53 -11.84
CA VAL A 676 -35.18 -15.15 -11.82
C VAL A 676 -36.23 -14.14 -11.36
N SER A 677 -37.51 -14.33 -11.72
CA SER A 677 -38.61 -13.42 -11.35
C SER A 677 -38.85 -13.33 -9.83
N THR A 678 -38.50 -14.39 -9.09
CA THR A 678 -38.68 -14.48 -7.64
C THR A 678 -37.40 -14.22 -6.86
N ALA A 679 -36.25 -14.11 -7.53
CA ALA A 679 -34.98 -13.80 -6.89
C ALA A 679 -35.09 -12.43 -6.21
N LYS A 680 -34.66 -12.32 -4.95
CA LYS A 680 -34.68 -11.04 -4.22
C LYS A 680 -33.47 -10.19 -4.54
N GLN A 681 -32.37 -10.83 -4.92
CA GLN A 681 -31.07 -10.20 -5.07
C GLN A 681 -30.97 -9.31 -6.30
N ASN A 682 -30.11 -8.30 -6.23
CA ASN A 682 -29.97 -7.30 -7.30
C ASN A 682 -28.91 -7.64 -8.33
N LEU A 683 -27.93 -8.48 -7.99
CA LEU A 683 -26.98 -9.08 -8.93
C LEU A 683 -27.32 -10.55 -9.15
N ILE A 684 -27.56 -10.94 -10.40
CA ILE A 684 -27.89 -12.32 -10.76
C ILE A 684 -26.83 -12.83 -11.74
N ILE A 685 -26.29 -14.01 -11.48
CA ILE A 685 -25.30 -14.65 -12.35
C ILE A 685 -25.91 -15.93 -12.90
N ASP A 686 -26.14 -15.98 -14.21
CA ASP A 686 -26.71 -17.12 -14.93
C ASP A 686 -25.62 -18.02 -15.49
N TYR A 687 -25.45 -19.17 -14.85
CA TYR A 687 -24.49 -20.22 -15.20
C TYR A 687 -25.08 -21.33 -16.05
N SER A 688 -26.37 -21.28 -16.39
CA SER A 688 -27.08 -22.38 -17.04
C SER A 688 -26.57 -22.74 -18.43
N ASN A 689 -25.83 -21.84 -19.09
CA ASN A 689 -25.23 -22.12 -20.38
C ASN A 689 -23.93 -22.91 -20.26
N ILE A 690 -23.31 -22.97 -19.09
CA ILE A 690 -22.04 -23.69 -18.87
C ILE A 690 -22.31 -25.14 -18.45
N THR A 691 -23.50 -25.41 -17.90
CA THR A 691 -23.96 -26.73 -17.44
C THR A 691 -24.67 -27.51 -18.56
N GLY A 692 -23.90 -28.04 -19.53
CA GLY A 692 -24.43 -28.84 -20.64
C GLY A 692 -23.42 -29.12 -21.75
N HIS A 693 -23.87 -29.64 -22.88
CA HIS A 693 -22.99 -29.96 -24.02
C HIS A 693 -22.70 -28.74 -24.91
N ALA A 694 -21.57 -28.78 -25.63
CA ALA A 694 -21.14 -27.70 -26.53
C ALA A 694 -22.13 -27.41 -27.68
N THR A 695 -23.00 -28.36 -28.03
CA THR A 695 -24.00 -28.18 -29.10
C THR A 695 -25.40 -27.82 -28.61
N SER A 696 -25.66 -27.87 -27.30
CA SER A 696 -26.98 -27.61 -26.73
C SER A 696 -27.18 -26.17 -26.27
N LYS A 697 -26.12 -25.50 -25.81
CA LYS A 697 -26.11 -24.12 -25.31
C LYS A 697 -24.76 -23.47 -25.63
N ASN A 698 -24.75 -22.14 -25.73
CA ASN A 698 -23.51 -21.35 -25.89
C ASN A 698 -22.60 -21.45 -24.64
N ASN A 699 -21.46 -20.76 -24.64
CA ASN A 699 -20.45 -20.84 -23.57
C ASN A 699 -20.30 -19.52 -22.82
N TYR A 700 -21.40 -18.79 -22.62
CA TYR A 700 -21.39 -17.51 -21.91
C TYR A 700 -22.02 -17.62 -20.52
N VAL A 701 -21.34 -17.09 -19.52
CA VAL A 701 -21.96 -16.75 -18.23
C VAL A 701 -22.56 -15.37 -18.37
N TYR A 702 -23.84 -15.21 -18.07
CA TYR A 702 -24.53 -13.93 -18.20
C TYR A 702 -24.80 -13.31 -16.83
N PHE A 703 -24.84 -11.98 -16.80
CA PHE A 703 -25.11 -11.20 -15.59
C PHE A 703 -26.40 -10.40 -15.80
N GLY A 704 -27.23 -10.36 -14.76
CA GLY A 704 -28.42 -9.52 -14.68
C GLY A 704 -28.27 -8.53 -13.51
N LEU A 705 -28.40 -7.25 -13.80
CA LEU A 705 -28.35 -6.17 -12.81
C LEU A 705 -29.74 -5.55 -12.67
N LYS A 706 -30.34 -5.68 -11.50
CA LYS A 706 -31.55 -4.92 -11.17
C LYS A 706 -31.20 -3.46 -10.90
N ASN A 707 -32.14 -2.58 -11.19
CA ASN A 707 -32.03 -1.13 -11.01
C ASN A 707 -31.75 -0.66 -9.56
N GLN A 708 -31.87 -1.55 -8.57
CA GLN A 708 -31.56 -1.27 -7.16
C GLN A 708 -30.08 -1.52 -6.79
N LEU A 709 -29.26 -2.07 -7.69
CA LEU A 709 -27.84 -2.30 -7.45
C LEU A 709 -27.08 -0.97 -7.28
N HIS A 710 -26.14 -0.89 -6.34
CA HIS A 710 -25.41 0.35 -6.04
C HIS A 710 -24.26 0.63 -7.03
N ALA A 711 -23.97 1.92 -7.26
CA ALA A 711 -22.82 2.34 -8.06
C ALA A 711 -21.52 2.09 -7.29
N GLY A 712 -20.52 1.59 -8.00
CA GLY A 712 -19.23 1.19 -7.44
C GLY A 712 -18.55 0.12 -8.26
N THR A 713 -17.52 -0.47 -7.67
CA THR A 713 -16.71 -1.53 -8.29
C THR A 713 -17.01 -2.85 -7.59
N TYR A 714 -17.43 -3.83 -8.37
CA TYR A 714 -17.68 -5.20 -7.94
C TYR A 714 -16.54 -6.08 -8.43
N VAL A 715 -15.76 -6.65 -7.52
CA VAL A 715 -14.75 -7.67 -7.85
C VAL A 715 -15.37 -9.03 -7.58
N ILE A 716 -15.54 -9.82 -8.63
CA ILE A 716 -16.24 -11.09 -8.59
C ILE A 716 -15.22 -12.19 -8.81
N LYS A 717 -15.14 -13.13 -7.87
CA LYS A 717 -14.25 -14.29 -7.90
C LYS A 717 -15.06 -15.57 -8.05
N PHE A 718 -14.75 -16.35 -9.07
CA PHE A 718 -15.30 -17.67 -9.32
C PHE A 718 -14.24 -18.73 -9.02
N THR A 719 -14.45 -19.51 -7.98
CA THR A 719 -13.53 -20.58 -7.57
C THR A 719 -14.11 -21.92 -7.97
N TYR A 720 -13.36 -22.66 -8.77
CA TYR A 720 -13.68 -24.03 -9.13
C TYR A 720 -12.67 -24.96 -8.44
N SER A 721 -13.17 -26.06 -7.91
CA SER A 721 -12.34 -27.12 -7.34
C SER A 721 -12.87 -28.49 -7.75
N THR A 722 -12.00 -29.48 -7.75
CA THR A 722 -12.36 -30.84 -8.14
C THR A 722 -11.74 -31.89 -7.21
N LYS A 723 -12.50 -32.97 -7.00
CA LYS A 723 -11.99 -34.21 -6.39
C LYS A 723 -11.50 -35.20 -7.44
N ASN A 724 -11.74 -34.94 -8.73
CA ASN A 724 -11.30 -35.76 -9.84
C ASN A 724 -9.80 -35.54 -10.05
N THR A 725 -9.04 -36.63 -10.19
CA THR A 725 -7.60 -36.57 -10.39
C THR A 725 -7.18 -36.51 -11.86
N ALA A 726 -8.12 -36.59 -12.80
CA ALA A 726 -7.90 -36.52 -14.24
C ALA A 726 -7.63 -35.12 -14.84
N PRO A 727 -8.18 -34.00 -14.35
CA PRO A 727 -7.83 -32.69 -14.90
C PRO A 727 -6.42 -32.23 -14.47
N LYS A 728 -5.82 -31.34 -15.27
CA LYS A 728 -4.51 -30.72 -14.99
C LYS A 728 -4.51 -29.82 -13.74
N TYR A 729 -5.65 -29.20 -13.42
CA TYR A 729 -5.77 -28.27 -12.30
C TYR A 729 -6.72 -28.82 -11.22
N LYS A 730 -6.30 -28.88 -9.95
CA LYS A 730 -7.18 -29.28 -8.83
C LYS A 730 -8.16 -28.17 -8.44
N SER A 731 -7.78 -26.92 -8.68
CA SER A 731 -8.63 -25.75 -8.53
C SER A 731 -8.14 -24.61 -9.41
N PHE A 732 -9.03 -23.68 -9.73
CA PHE A 732 -8.65 -22.43 -10.36
C PHE A 732 -9.65 -21.32 -10.01
N THR A 733 -9.19 -20.07 -10.05
CA THR A 733 -9.99 -18.89 -9.75
C THR A 733 -10.10 -18.01 -10.99
N ILE A 734 -11.29 -17.50 -11.31
CA ILE A 734 -11.48 -16.43 -12.29
C ILE A 734 -11.88 -15.17 -11.54
N THR A 735 -11.06 -14.12 -11.61
CA THR A 735 -11.38 -12.81 -11.03
C THR A 735 -11.76 -11.85 -12.14
N THR A 736 -12.94 -11.24 -12.05
CA THR A 736 -13.41 -10.20 -12.96
C THR A 736 -13.82 -8.95 -12.19
N THR A 737 -13.88 -7.82 -12.88
CA THR A 737 -14.33 -6.55 -12.31
C THR A 737 -15.52 -6.01 -13.10
N LEU A 738 -16.61 -5.72 -12.42
CA LEU A 738 -17.77 -5.02 -12.95
C LEU A 738 -17.85 -3.63 -12.31
N VAL A 739 -17.76 -2.59 -13.14
CA VAL A 739 -17.98 -1.21 -12.69
C VAL A 739 -19.41 -0.82 -13.02
N VAL A 740 -20.15 -0.39 -12.00
CA VAL A 740 -21.53 0.11 -12.12
C VAL A 740 -21.53 1.60 -11.81
N LYS A 741 -22.12 2.39 -12.70
CA LYS A 741 -22.31 3.84 -12.57
C LYS A 741 -23.77 4.18 -12.40
N ASP A 742 -23.99 5.28 -11.69
CA ASP A 742 -25.28 5.94 -11.65
C ASP A 742 -25.59 6.68 -12.93
N PRO A 743 -26.87 6.77 -13.32
CA PRO A 743 -27.26 7.64 -14.41
C PRO A 743 -26.98 9.09 -14.00
N VAL A 744 -26.61 9.91 -14.96
CA VAL A 744 -26.31 11.33 -14.73
C VAL A 744 -27.44 12.14 -15.34
N HIS A 745 -28.35 12.63 -14.50
CA HIS A 745 -29.34 13.61 -14.92
C HIS A 745 -28.84 15.03 -14.61
N THR A 746 -28.99 15.93 -15.59
CA THR A 746 -28.55 17.32 -15.49
C THR A 746 -29.74 18.25 -15.59
N TRP A 747 -29.94 19.05 -14.55
CA TRP A 747 -31.02 20.03 -14.48
C TRP A 747 -30.54 21.40 -14.94
N GLU A 748 -31.25 22.01 -15.89
CA GLU A 748 -30.94 23.37 -16.34
C GLU A 748 -31.72 24.41 -15.56
N TYR A 749 -31.03 25.39 -14.97
CA TYR A 749 -31.67 26.47 -14.22
C TYR A 749 -32.58 27.33 -15.11
N ASN A 750 -33.78 27.64 -14.62
CA ASN A 750 -34.68 28.63 -15.22
C ASN A 750 -34.16 30.06 -14.93
N PRO A 751 -33.66 30.82 -15.92
CA PRO A 751 -33.06 32.14 -15.67
C PRO A 751 -34.03 33.15 -15.03
N SER A 752 -35.33 32.92 -15.11
CA SER A 752 -36.36 33.84 -14.58
C SER A 752 -36.48 33.81 -13.06
N THR A 753 -36.03 32.75 -12.39
CA THR A 753 -36.16 32.53 -10.94
C THR A 753 -34.84 32.66 -10.18
N TRP A 754 -33.72 32.71 -10.90
CA TRP A 754 -32.37 32.78 -10.34
C TRP A 754 -31.79 34.18 -10.44
N LYS A 755 -31.17 34.66 -9.36
CA LYS A 755 -30.44 35.92 -9.42
C LYS A 755 -29.06 35.71 -10.01
N ASP A 756 -28.86 36.12 -11.26
CA ASP A 756 -27.58 36.05 -11.98
C ASP A 756 -26.89 34.68 -11.88
N LYS A 757 -27.68 33.60 -11.79
CA LYS A 757 -27.25 32.20 -11.57
C LYS A 757 -26.57 31.89 -10.23
N GLU A 758 -26.64 32.78 -9.25
CA GLU A 758 -25.99 32.61 -7.94
C GLU A 758 -26.85 31.84 -6.93
N TYR A 759 -28.16 32.09 -6.91
CA TYR A 759 -29.13 31.41 -6.05
C TYR A 759 -30.57 31.59 -6.59
N MET A 760 -31.43 30.64 -6.28
CA MET A 760 -32.86 30.72 -6.53
C MET A 760 -33.53 31.67 -5.53
N ILE A 761 -34.44 32.52 -6.01
CA ILE A 761 -35.13 33.48 -5.16
C ILE A 761 -36.38 32.83 -4.56
N GLY A 762 -36.43 32.72 -3.23
CA GLY A 762 -37.65 32.40 -2.49
C GLY A 762 -38.46 33.65 -2.15
N TYR A 763 -39.77 33.60 -2.33
CA TYR A 763 -40.69 34.71 -2.01
C TYR A 763 -41.77 34.25 -1.02
N GLY A 764 -42.55 35.20 -0.52
CA GLY A 764 -43.69 34.85 0.31
C GLY A 764 -45.01 34.99 -0.43
N GLN A 765 -45.93 34.09 -0.13
CA GLN A 765 -47.27 34.04 -0.73
C GLN A 765 -48.34 33.86 0.36
N PRO A 766 -49.56 34.37 0.14
CA PRO A 766 -50.67 34.11 1.03
C PRO A 766 -51.10 32.63 0.96
N THR A 767 -51.51 32.07 2.09
CA THR A 767 -51.99 30.67 2.19
C THR A 767 -53.31 30.42 1.47
N LYS A 768 -54.12 31.46 1.30
CA LYS A 768 -55.41 31.44 0.61
C LYS A 768 -55.59 32.76 -0.14
N LEU A 769 -56.54 32.80 -1.06
CA LEU A 769 -56.96 34.04 -1.74
C LEU A 769 -57.65 35.06 -0.79
N GLU A 770 -57.80 34.73 0.49
CA GLU A 770 -58.41 35.59 1.51
C GLU A 770 -57.40 36.56 2.13
N TYR A 771 -57.78 37.82 2.27
CA TYR A 771 -56.92 38.92 2.70
C TYR A 771 -56.39 38.84 4.15
N ASP A 772 -56.97 37.99 4.99
CA ASP A 772 -56.61 37.82 6.41
C ASP A 772 -55.85 36.52 6.68
N ALA A 773 -55.51 35.76 5.64
CA ALA A 773 -54.82 34.49 5.77
C ALA A 773 -53.34 34.69 6.18
N PRO A 774 -52.77 33.81 7.01
CA PRO A 774 -51.35 33.89 7.38
C PRO A 774 -50.46 33.77 6.14
N PHE A 775 -49.43 34.60 6.12
CA PHE A 775 -48.48 34.70 5.02
C PHE A 775 -47.32 33.71 5.22
N LEU A 776 -47.03 32.89 4.22
CA LEU A 776 -45.96 31.89 4.28
C LEU A 776 -44.86 32.25 3.28
N MET A 777 -43.62 32.25 3.78
CA MET A 777 -42.45 32.32 2.91
C MET A 777 -42.21 30.94 2.32
N LYS A 778 -42.58 30.76 1.05
CA LYS A 778 -42.47 29.49 0.35
C LYS A 778 -41.84 29.62 -1.02
N ALA A 779 -40.99 28.67 -1.40
CA ALA A 779 -40.42 28.55 -2.73
C ALA A 779 -40.82 27.18 -3.29
N THR A 780 -41.42 27.17 -4.49
CA THR A 780 -41.66 25.94 -5.26
C THR A 780 -40.41 25.66 -6.06
N LEU A 781 -39.73 24.54 -5.81
CA LEU A 781 -38.39 24.27 -6.33
C LEU A 781 -38.41 24.02 -7.85
N GLU A 782 -39.49 23.44 -8.37
CA GLU A 782 -39.68 23.16 -9.80
C GLU A 782 -39.64 24.42 -10.66
N ASP A 783 -40.13 25.56 -10.14
CA ASP A 783 -40.06 26.87 -10.83
C ASP A 783 -38.60 27.30 -11.10
N GLY A 784 -37.66 26.72 -10.34
CA GLY A 784 -36.22 26.93 -10.45
C GLY A 784 -35.58 26.32 -11.70
N PHE A 785 -36.25 25.42 -12.42
CA PHE A 785 -35.61 24.62 -13.47
C PHE A 785 -36.45 24.61 -14.75
N MET A 786 -35.80 24.40 -15.91
CA MET A 786 -36.50 24.18 -17.17
C MET A 786 -36.97 22.71 -17.22
N GLU A 787 -38.18 22.45 -17.73
CA GLU A 787 -38.68 21.08 -17.87
C GLU A 787 -37.81 20.29 -18.86
N THR A 788 -36.94 19.44 -18.33
CA THR A 788 -36.16 18.47 -19.11
C THR A 788 -36.34 17.08 -18.52
N TRP A 789 -37.57 16.55 -18.55
CA TRP A 789 -37.81 15.17 -18.14
C TRP A 789 -37.34 14.21 -19.23
N ASP A 790 -36.28 13.44 -18.97
CA ASP A 790 -35.69 12.47 -19.90
C ASP A 790 -36.13 11.01 -19.64
N GLY A 791 -36.93 10.76 -18.60
CA GLY A 791 -37.59 9.46 -18.37
C GLY A 791 -37.06 8.63 -17.22
N CYS A 792 -36.08 9.12 -16.45
CA CYS A 792 -35.42 8.35 -15.39
C CYS A 792 -35.86 8.85 -13.99
N GLY A 793 -36.42 7.95 -13.17
CA GLY A 793 -36.70 8.15 -11.74
C GLY A 793 -37.79 9.16 -11.38
N GLU A 794 -38.12 9.24 -10.09
CA GLU A 794 -38.88 10.35 -9.54
C GLU A 794 -37.93 11.32 -8.84
N TRP A 795 -37.98 12.58 -9.25
CA TRP A 795 -37.12 13.63 -8.74
C TRP A 795 -37.57 14.10 -7.36
N ASP A 796 -36.62 14.41 -6.48
CA ASP A 796 -36.88 14.95 -5.15
C ASP A 796 -35.75 15.92 -4.74
N PHE A 797 -35.94 16.62 -3.63
CA PHE A 797 -35.00 17.61 -3.11
C PHE A 797 -34.84 17.45 -1.60
N GLU A 798 -33.64 17.74 -1.10
CA GLU A 798 -33.39 17.76 0.34
C GLU A 798 -32.59 18.97 0.79
N ILE A 799 -32.79 19.37 2.05
CA ILE A 799 -31.95 20.36 2.70
C ILE A 799 -30.58 19.71 2.95
N ALA A 800 -29.53 20.28 2.36
CA ALA A 800 -28.19 19.70 2.43
C ALA A 800 -27.57 19.84 3.84
N ASP A 801 -27.91 20.91 4.57
CA ASP A 801 -27.48 21.12 5.94
C ASP A 801 -28.44 20.45 6.94
N LYS A 802 -28.02 19.30 7.47
CA LYS A 802 -28.80 18.50 8.42
C LYS A 802 -28.89 19.11 9.83
N THR A 803 -28.21 20.22 10.11
CA THR A 803 -28.25 20.90 11.41
C THR A 803 -29.42 21.89 11.53
N ILE A 804 -30.15 22.12 10.45
CA ILE A 804 -31.31 23.00 10.42
C ILE A 804 -32.51 22.28 11.04
N GLU A 805 -33.04 22.85 12.13
CA GLU A 805 -34.19 22.30 12.85
C GLU A 805 -35.51 22.49 12.08
N ALA A 806 -36.43 21.52 12.20
CA ALA A 806 -37.73 21.56 11.49
C ALA A 806 -38.64 22.74 11.91
N GLU A 807 -38.36 23.37 13.06
CA GLU A 807 -39.04 24.59 13.52
C GLU A 807 -38.56 25.87 12.81
N ASP A 808 -37.43 25.81 12.10
CA ASP A 808 -36.85 26.93 11.36
C ASP A 808 -37.37 26.98 9.93
N MET A 809 -37.44 25.82 9.28
CA MET A 809 -37.94 25.63 7.92
C MET A 809 -38.37 24.18 7.67
N LYS A 810 -39.17 23.98 6.63
CA LYS A 810 -39.69 22.67 6.22
C LYS A 810 -39.70 22.58 4.70
N LEU A 811 -39.17 21.48 4.17
CA LEU A 811 -39.30 21.10 2.78
C LEU A 811 -40.35 19.99 2.70
N GLU A 812 -41.43 20.21 1.94
CA GLU A 812 -42.49 19.23 1.76
C GLU A 812 -42.69 18.90 0.28
N THR A 813 -43.01 17.63 0.01
CA THR A 813 -43.43 17.16 -1.31
C THR A 813 -44.93 16.97 -1.32
N GLU A 814 -45.64 17.72 -2.16
CA GLU A 814 -47.05 17.54 -2.44
C GLU A 814 -47.21 16.74 -3.74
N TYR A 815 -48.09 15.74 -3.76
CA TYR A 815 -48.32 14.91 -4.95
C TYR A 815 -49.69 15.22 -5.55
N GLU A 816 -49.71 15.81 -6.74
CA GLU A 816 -50.93 16.00 -7.52
C GLU A 816 -51.31 14.68 -8.23
N ASP A 817 -52.54 14.21 -8.06
CA ASP A 817 -53.05 13.01 -8.76
C ASP A 817 -53.48 13.39 -10.18
N LEU A 818 -52.76 12.86 -11.18
CA LEU A 818 -53.05 13.08 -12.60
C LEU A 818 -53.98 12.00 -13.18
N GLY A 819 -54.41 11.03 -12.37
CA GLY A 819 -55.22 9.89 -12.77
C GLY A 819 -54.41 8.74 -13.37
N GLY A 820 -54.98 7.52 -13.34
CA GLY A 820 -54.35 6.32 -13.91
C GLY A 820 -53.10 5.84 -13.17
N GLY A 821 -52.95 6.20 -11.89
CA GLY A 821 -51.76 5.88 -11.08
C GLY A 821 -50.56 6.79 -11.33
N LYS A 822 -50.74 7.92 -12.03
CA LYS A 822 -49.69 8.92 -12.26
C LYS A 822 -49.81 10.08 -11.27
N TYR A 823 -48.69 10.52 -10.73
CA TYR A 823 -48.60 11.65 -9.82
C TYR A 823 -47.57 12.66 -10.30
N LYS A 824 -47.78 13.94 -10.01
CA LYS A 824 -46.77 15.00 -10.18
C LYS A 824 -46.30 15.47 -8.80
N PRO A 825 -45.03 15.25 -8.42
CA PRO A 825 -44.50 15.81 -7.19
C PRO A 825 -44.27 17.32 -7.35
N THR A 826 -44.52 18.07 -6.29
CA THR A 826 -44.24 19.51 -6.17
C THR A 826 -43.56 19.76 -4.84
N HIS A 827 -42.34 20.30 -4.88
CA HIS A 827 -41.50 20.48 -3.71
C HIS A 827 -41.53 21.92 -3.25
N VAL A 828 -41.99 22.11 -2.01
CA VAL A 828 -42.20 23.44 -1.43
C VAL A 828 -41.30 23.59 -0.21
N LEU A 829 -40.29 24.45 -0.33
CA LEU A 829 -39.48 24.89 0.80
C LEU A 829 -40.17 26.06 1.49
N GLN A 830 -40.41 25.95 2.78
CA GLN A 830 -41.02 26.98 3.60
C GLN A 830 -40.11 27.37 4.77
N ILE A 831 -39.88 28.66 5.01
CA ILE A 831 -39.21 29.15 6.22
C ILE A 831 -40.22 29.71 7.24
N PHE A 832 -39.96 29.49 8.53
CA PHE A 832 -40.81 29.93 9.64
C PHE A 832 -40.17 31.01 10.52
N LYS A 833 -38.84 31.17 10.48
CA LYS A 833 -38.11 32.19 11.23
C LYS A 833 -37.50 33.25 10.31
N LYS A 834 -37.66 34.54 10.67
CA LYS A 834 -37.15 35.69 9.90
C LYS A 834 -35.62 35.70 9.75
N GLU A 835 -34.90 35.00 10.62
CA GLU A 835 -33.44 34.95 10.61
C GLU A 835 -32.85 34.26 9.37
N TRP A 836 -33.69 33.53 8.63
CA TRP A 836 -33.35 32.89 7.36
C TRP A 836 -33.54 33.81 6.14
N LEU A 837 -34.10 35.02 6.34
CA LEU A 837 -34.12 36.04 5.29
C LEU A 837 -32.70 36.48 4.91
N GLY A 838 -32.42 36.49 3.62
CA GLY A 838 -31.12 36.88 3.10
C GLY A 838 -29.99 35.89 3.39
N LYS A 839 -30.29 34.73 3.99
CA LYS A 839 -29.35 33.61 4.14
C LYS A 839 -29.56 32.62 2.99
N LYS A 840 -28.46 32.09 2.47
CA LYS A 840 -28.48 31.00 1.48
C LYS A 840 -28.78 29.68 2.19
N ILE A 841 -29.80 28.98 1.71
CA ILE A 841 -30.21 27.66 2.16
C ILE A 841 -29.77 26.69 1.08
N ARG A 842 -28.83 25.80 1.42
CA ARG A 842 -28.27 24.83 0.48
C ARG A 842 -29.25 23.66 0.31
N ILE A 843 -29.64 23.40 -0.93
CA ILE A 843 -30.53 22.32 -1.36
C ILE A 843 -29.76 21.37 -2.26
N ARG A 844 -30.00 20.07 -2.10
CA ARG A 844 -29.46 19.00 -2.95
C ARG A 844 -30.57 18.44 -3.83
N ALA A 845 -30.28 18.26 -5.12
CA ALA A 845 -31.16 17.56 -6.04
C ALA A 845 -30.86 16.06 -5.97
N VAL A 846 -31.91 15.24 -5.81
CA VAL A 846 -31.79 13.79 -5.69
C VAL A 846 -32.81 13.13 -6.60
N GLU A 847 -32.56 11.89 -6.96
CA GLU A 847 -33.50 11.10 -7.74
C GLU A 847 -33.68 9.73 -7.11
N TYR A 848 -34.93 9.29 -7.13
CA TYR A 848 -35.36 8.02 -6.61
C TYR A 848 -35.64 7.09 -7.78
N ILE A 849 -34.86 6.03 -7.90
CA ILE A 849 -35.04 4.97 -8.89
C ILE A 849 -36.12 3.99 -8.37
N GLY A 850 -37.38 4.31 -8.66
CA GLY A 850 -38.58 3.60 -8.22
C GLY A 850 -39.73 4.57 -7.88
N ASP A 851 -40.77 4.10 -7.19
CA ASP A 851 -41.88 4.95 -6.71
C ASP A 851 -41.69 5.27 -5.20
N PRO A 852 -41.10 6.43 -4.86
CA PRO A 852 -40.86 6.84 -3.46
C PRO A 852 -42.15 7.07 -2.66
N LYS A 853 -43.30 7.23 -3.32
CA LYS A 853 -44.61 7.39 -2.66
C LYS A 853 -45.17 6.04 -2.19
N VAL A 854 -44.86 4.95 -2.90
CA VAL A 854 -45.40 3.61 -2.62
C VAL A 854 -44.50 2.79 -1.68
N ASN A 855 -43.17 2.81 -1.85
CA ASN A 855 -42.28 2.03 -0.99
C ASN A 855 -40.86 2.64 -0.84
N LYS A 856 -40.64 3.39 0.26
CA LYS A 856 -39.34 4.02 0.56
C LYS A 856 -38.21 3.03 0.86
N GLU A 857 -38.50 1.79 1.27
CA GLU A 857 -37.46 0.80 1.63
C GLU A 857 -36.82 0.14 0.40
N THR A 858 -37.50 0.15 -0.74
CA THR A 858 -37.04 -0.49 -1.99
C THR A 858 -36.63 0.50 -3.07
N THR A 859 -36.56 1.79 -2.74
CA THR A 859 -36.31 2.85 -3.72
C THR A 859 -34.91 3.41 -3.54
N ARG A 860 -34.04 3.17 -4.51
CA ARG A 860 -32.65 3.64 -4.49
C ARG A 860 -32.58 5.14 -4.75
N LYS A 861 -31.88 5.85 -3.86
CA LYS A 861 -31.62 7.29 -3.95
C LYS A 861 -30.27 7.55 -4.59
N ILE A 862 -30.22 8.41 -5.60
CA ILE A 862 -28.99 8.85 -6.29
C ILE A 862 -28.86 10.38 -6.22
N ASP A 863 -27.61 10.87 -6.16
CA ASP A 863 -27.33 12.30 -6.24
C ASP A 863 -27.45 12.75 -7.70
N ASN A 864 -28.15 13.87 -7.92
CA ASN A 864 -28.26 14.48 -9.24
C ASN A 864 -27.50 15.79 -9.35
N TYR A 865 -27.36 16.25 -10.59
CA TYR A 865 -26.51 17.38 -10.94
C TYR A 865 -27.33 18.55 -11.48
N VAL A 866 -26.98 19.76 -11.07
CA VAL A 866 -27.62 21.00 -11.53
C VAL A 866 -26.59 21.82 -12.33
N SER A 867 -26.97 22.37 -13.48
CA SER A 867 -26.05 23.02 -14.43
C SER A 867 -26.57 24.34 -14.97
N THR A 868 -25.63 25.21 -15.34
CA THR A 868 -25.87 26.48 -16.05
C THR A 868 -25.79 26.36 -17.57
N GLY A 869 -25.62 25.14 -18.10
CA GLY A 869 -25.62 24.80 -19.53
C GLY A 869 -24.25 24.56 -20.17
N THR A 870 -23.11 24.81 -19.51
CA THR A 870 -21.76 24.68 -20.15
C THR A 870 -20.55 24.36 -19.25
N THR A 871 -20.69 24.15 -17.93
CA THR A 871 -19.54 23.95 -16.99
C THR A 871 -19.89 22.89 -15.92
N PRO A 872 -18.90 22.26 -15.22
CA PRO A 872 -19.15 21.08 -14.39
C PRO A 872 -20.23 21.36 -13.34
N ALA A 873 -21.21 20.47 -13.31
CA ALA A 873 -22.44 20.64 -12.57
C ALA A 873 -22.21 20.40 -11.07
N PRO A 874 -22.55 21.35 -10.17
CA PRO A 874 -22.64 21.05 -8.74
C PRO A 874 -23.81 20.11 -8.44
N LYS A 875 -23.70 19.33 -7.36
CA LYS A 875 -24.80 18.48 -6.83
C LYS A 875 -25.84 19.27 -6.03
N GLU A 876 -25.50 20.50 -5.66
CA GLU A 876 -26.25 21.31 -4.73
C GLU A 876 -26.34 22.76 -5.20
N PHE A 877 -27.42 23.43 -4.80
CA PHE A 877 -27.67 24.82 -5.12
C PHE A 877 -28.25 25.59 -3.94
N ASP A 878 -28.21 26.92 -4.02
CA ASP A 878 -28.68 27.79 -2.94
C ASP A 878 -30.06 28.38 -3.27
N ILE A 879 -30.95 28.38 -2.27
CA ILE A 879 -32.20 29.16 -2.26
C ILE A 879 -32.04 30.28 -1.25
N MET A 880 -32.45 31.51 -1.59
CA MET A 880 -32.43 32.62 -0.67
C MET A 880 -33.78 33.33 -0.63
N PHE A 881 -34.38 33.40 0.54
CA PHE A 881 -35.61 34.16 0.75
C PHE A 881 -35.31 35.64 0.86
N VAL A 882 -35.91 36.44 -0.01
CA VAL A 882 -35.79 37.89 0.03
C VAL A 882 -36.83 38.50 0.96
N ASN A 883 -36.46 39.58 1.64
CA ASN A 883 -37.44 40.32 2.44
C ASN A 883 -38.47 40.98 1.49
N PRO A 884 -39.77 40.64 1.60
CA PRO A 884 -40.81 41.18 0.72
C PRO A 884 -41.06 42.68 0.95
N VAL A 885 -40.74 43.21 2.13
CA VAL A 885 -40.86 44.64 2.43
C VAL A 885 -39.47 45.26 2.45
N ALA A 886 -39.13 46.00 1.40
CA ALA A 886 -37.85 46.69 1.30
C ALA A 886 -38.03 48.19 1.01
N TYR A 887 -37.09 48.98 1.49
CA TYR A 887 -36.96 50.38 1.11
C TYR A 887 -36.22 50.53 -0.22
N ALA A 888 -36.74 51.36 -1.13
CA ALA A 888 -36.01 51.79 -2.32
C ALA A 888 -36.40 53.23 -2.73
N ALA A 889 -35.39 54.01 -3.15
CA ALA A 889 -35.61 55.31 -3.76
C ALA A 889 -35.93 55.11 -5.26
N VAL A 890 -37.13 55.49 -5.69
CA VAL A 890 -37.57 55.36 -7.08
C VAL A 890 -37.72 56.78 -7.66
N LYS A 891 -36.87 57.13 -8.63
CA LYS A 891 -36.93 58.42 -9.36
C LYS A 891 -37.08 59.67 -8.45
N ALA A 892 -36.28 59.72 -7.37
CA ALA A 892 -36.25 60.78 -6.35
C ALA A 892 -37.44 60.81 -5.36
N ASP A 893 -38.35 59.85 -5.41
CA ASP A 893 -39.39 59.62 -4.42
C ASP A 893 -39.09 58.37 -3.56
N TRP A 894 -39.56 58.39 -2.31
CA TRP A 894 -39.20 57.38 -1.30
C TRP A 894 -40.36 56.42 -1.00
N TYR A 895 -40.17 55.15 -1.35
CA TYR A 895 -41.22 54.13 -1.27
C TYR A 895 -40.80 52.90 -0.47
N LEU A 896 -41.80 52.26 0.14
CA LEU A 896 -41.75 50.83 0.40
C LEU A 896 -42.06 50.12 -0.92
N VAL A 897 -41.14 49.27 -1.35
CA VAL A 897 -41.29 48.45 -2.55
C VAL A 897 -41.45 46.99 -2.16
N ASP A 898 -42.29 46.29 -2.92
CA ASP A 898 -42.22 44.84 -2.96
C ASP A 898 -40.98 44.43 -3.75
N LYS A 899 -40.21 43.48 -3.23
CA LYS A 899 -39.12 42.84 -3.98
C LYS A 899 -39.53 41.51 -4.61
N MET A 900 -40.82 41.18 -4.63
CA MET A 900 -41.33 40.03 -5.35
C MET A 900 -40.97 40.13 -6.84
N ASN A 901 -40.46 39.02 -7.39
CA ASN A 901 -40.13 38.92 -8.81
C ASN A 901 -41.44 38.85 -9.63
N THR A 902 -41.63 39.80 -10.55
CA THR A 902 -42.92 40.03 -11.23
C THR A 902 -43.12 39.21 -12.50
N THR A 903 -42.22 38.29 -12.85
CA THR A 903 -42.39 37.43 -14.03
C THR A 903 -43.58 36.47 -13.94
N LEU A 904 -44.17 36.29 -12.75
CA LEU A 904 -45.43 35.56 -12.55
C LEU A 904 -46.69 36.43 -12.76
N LEU A 905 -46.56 37.75 -12.88
CA LEU A 905 -47.65 38.72 -13.04
C LEU A 905 -47.24 39.91 -13.92
N ASP A 906 -46.69 39.67 -15.11
CA ASP A 906 -46.52 40.57 -16.28
C ASP A 906 -46.13 42.07 -16.13
N LYS A 907 -45.86 42.66 -14.96
CA LYS A 907 -45.49 44.08 -14.78
C LYS A 907 -44.62 44.36 -13.54
N GLY A 908 -43.29 44.43 -13.75
CA GLY A 908 -42.32 45.32 -13.08
C GLY A 908 -41.90 45.05 -11.62
N ALA A 909 -40.68 44.53 -11.43
CA ALA A 909 -40.03 44.06 -10.18
C ALA A 909 -39.80 45.07 -9.03
N TYR A 910 -40.45 46.25 -9.08
CA TYR A 910 -40.36 47.28 -8.05
C TYR A 910 -41.67 48.07 -8.05
N LEU A 911 -42.72 47.47 -7.51
CA LEU A 911 -43.98 48.17 -7.36
C LEU A 911 -43.95 48.98 -6.05
N PRO A 912 -44.05 50.33 -6.11
CA PRO A 912 -44.16 51.14 -4.91
C PRO A 912 -45.51 50.83 -4.23
N ILE A 913 -45.45 50.19 -3.08
CA ILE A 913 -46.64 49.80 -2.29
C ILE A 913 -47.11 50.97 -1.42
N TYR A 914 -46.20 51.80 -0.92
CA TYR A 914 -46.52 52.86 0.03
C TYR A 914 -45.52 54.02 -0.05
N ARG A 915 -46.01 55.26 -0.16
CA ARG A 915 -45.18 56.48 -0.05
C ARG A 915 -44.96 56.81 1.42
N LEU A 916 -43.69 56.93 1.82
CA LEU A 916 -43.33 57.06 3.24
C LEU A 916 -43.83 58.36 3.88
N PHE A 917 -43.77 59.52 3.22
CA PHE A 917 -44.33 60.74 3.82
C PHE A 917 -44.82 61.73 2.77
N LYS A 918 -45.61 62.73 3.21
CA LYS A 918 -46.06 63.85 2.39
C LYS A 918 -45.63 65.16 3.04
N LEU A 919 -45.27 66.17 2.24
CA LEU A 919 -44.88 67.51 2.71
C LEU A 919 -46.07 68.48 2.68
N TYR A 920 -46.30 69.18 3.79
CA TYR A 920 -47.29 70.23 3.99
C TYR A 920 -46.59 71.55 4.34
N ASP A 921 -46.94 72.63 3.63
CA ASP A 921 -46.41 73.99 3.84
C ASP A 921 -47.57 74.94 4.17
N VAL A 922 -47.43 75.77 5.20
CA VAL A 922 -48.51 76.58 5.80
C VAL A 922 -48.92 77.84 5.02
N LYS A 923 -48.14 78.36 4.05
CA LYS A 923 -48.44 79.62 3.33
C LYS A 923 -49.00 79.48 1.89
N ARG A 924 -49.95 78.58 1.64
CA ARG A 924 -50.35 78.21 0.26
C ARG A 924 -51.43 79.11 -0.40
N GLY A 925 -51.09 79.66 -1.57
CA GLY A 925 -52.02 80.06 -2.64
C GLY A 925 -51.95 79.07 -3.82
N GLU A 926 -53.05 78.89 -4.55
CA GLU A 926 -53.43 77.68 -5.29
C GLU A 926 -52.47 77.09 -6.35
N GLU A 927 -51.39 77.75 -6.80
CA GLU A 927 -50.66 77.28 -8.00
C GLU A 927 -49.13 77.04 -7.89
N ASN A 928 -48.45 77.40 -6.80
CA ASN A 928 -46.96 77.35 -6.78
C ASN A 928 -46.29 76.38 -5.77
N GLY A 929 -47.02 75.55 -5.02
CA GLY A 929 -46.42 74.80 -3.90
C GLY A 929 -46.52 73.27 -3.91
N MET A 930 -47.11 72.62 -4.92
CA MET A 930 -47.43 71.18 -4.81
C MET A 930 -46.27 70.28 -5.26
N MET A 931 -45.57 69.66 -4.31
CA MET A 931 -44.89 68.37 -4.55
C MET A 931 -45.88 67.18 -4.56
N PHE A 932 -47.14 67.37 -4.16
CA PHE A 932 -48.22 66.37 -4.28
C PHE A 932 -49.62 66.98 -4.14
N ASN A 933 -50.59 66.49 -4.93
CA ASN A 933 -52.00 66.88 -4.88
C ASN A 933 -52.76 66.13 -3.76
N GLY A 934 -53.29 66.87 -2.79
CA GLY A 934 -54.01 66.33 -1.63
C GLY A 934 -55.40 65.73 -1.93
N GLY A 935 -55.86 65.71 -3.19
CA GLY A 935 -57.14 65.13 -3.58
C GLY A 935 -57.16 63.59 -3.66
N ALA A 936 -56.01 62.91 -3.60
CA ALA A 936 -55.92 61.45 -3.63
C ALA A 936 -55.97 60.87 -2.21
N LYS A 937 -57.00 60.08 -1.92
CA LYS A 937 -57.35 59.68 -0.56
C LYS A 937 -56.68 58.38 -0.04
N GLU A 938 -55.82 57.70 -0.81
CA GLU A 938 -54.92 56.62 -0.29
C GLU A 938 -53.47 56.69 -0.81
N PRO A 939 -52.50 56.18 -0.03
CA PRO A 939 -51.07 56.17 -0.37
C PRO A 939 -50.55 54.92 -1.13
N TRP A 940 -51.39 53.96 -1.54
CA TRP A 940 -50.96 52.72 -2.24
C TRP A 940 -51.39 52.65 -3.71
N ALA A 941 -50.64 51.90 -4.52
CA ALA A 941 -50.95 51.65 -5.92
C ALA A 941 -51.97 50.50 -6.09
N LYS A 942 -52.98 50.68 -6.96
CA LYS A 942 -53.95 49.63 -7.37
C LYS A 942 -53.54 49.05 -8.72
N ILE A 943 -53.42 47.73 -8.82
CA ILE A 943 -53.12 47.05 -10.07
C ILE A 943 -54.28 46.10 -10.38
N SER A 944 -55.05 46.41 -11.43
CA SER A 944 -56.28 45.68 -11.78
C SER A 944 -57.33 45.66 -10.65
N THR A 945 -58.12 44.59 -10.52
CA THR A 945 -59.13 44.39 -9.48
C THR A 945 -58.55 44.04 -8.10
N VAL A 946 -57.21 43.95 -7.98
CA VAL A 946 -56.54 43.48 -6.76
C VAL A 946 -55.90 44.66 -6.00
N GLU A 947 -56.29 44.85 -4.72
CA GLU A 947 -55.72 45.86 -3.81
C GLU A 947 -54.38 45.40 -3.20
N SER A 948 -53.45 44.90 -4.04
CA SER A 948 -52.24 44.19 -3.60
C SER A 948 -51.42 44.93 -2.54
N GLY A 949 -51.24 46.25 -2.67
CA GLY A 949 -50.50 47.05 -1.70
C GLY A 949 -51.13 47.11 -0.30
N LYS A 950 -52.46 47.16 -0.21
CA LYS A 950 -53.21 47.14 1.06
C LYS A 950 -53.14 45.75 1.71
N SER A 951 -53.22 44.71 0.89
CA SER A 951 -53.06 43.32 1.33
C SER A 951 -51.66 43.09 1.88
N LEU A 952 -50.60 43.47 1.16
CA LEU A 952 -49.20 43.32 1.61
C LEU A 952 -48.92 44.09 2.92
N PHE A 953 -49.37 45.35 3.02
CA PHE A 953 -49.21 46.15 4.23
C PHE A 953 -49.90 45.51 5.46
N LYS A 954 -51.11 44.96 5.26
CA LYS A 954 -51.89 44.26 6.30
C LYS A 954 -51.31 42.88 6.63
N MET A 955 -50.94 42.09 5.62
CA MET A 955 -50.36 40.75 5.75
C MET A 955 -49.02 40.77 6.51
N HIS A 956 -48.18 41.78 6.27
CA HIS A 956 -46.89 41.94 6.95
C HIS A 956 -46.95 42.72 8.27
N LYS A 957 -48.16 43.16 8.69
CA LYS A 957 -48.37 44.04 9.84
C LYS A 957 -47.37 45.21 9.85
N VAL A 958 -47.21 45.86 8.69
CA VAL A 958 -46.21 46.92 8.55
C VAL A 958 -46.61 48.11 9.43
N VAL A 959 -45.69 48.56 10.28
CA VAL A 959 -45.83 49.77 11.08
C VAL A 959 -44.71 50.71 10.67
N VAL A 960 -45.07 51.86 10.12
CA VAL A 960 -44.12 52.93 9.79
C VAL A 960 -44.28 54.05 10.81
N SER A 961 -43.16 54.56 11.31
CA SER A 961 -43.06 55.68 12.24
C SER A 961 -42.02 56.67 11.75
N TYR A 962 -42.18 57.94 12.10
CA TYR A 962 -41.44 59.06 11.53
C TYR A 962 -41.00 60.01 12.65
N ALA A 963 -39.70 60.24 12.77
CA ALA A 963 -39.14 61.23 13.66
C ALA A 963 -38.34 62.27 12.87
N LEU A 964 -38.33 63.53 13.32
CA LEU A 964 -37.34 64.47 12.82
C LEU A 964 -35.97 64.02 13.30
N SER A 965 -35.04 63.83 12.35
CA SER A 965 -33.71 63.37 12.67
C SER A 965 -32.99 64.36 13.58
N ASP A 966 -32.21 63.84 14.52
CA ASP A 966 -31.45 64.66 15.43
C ASP A 966 -30.36 65.48 14.73
N LYS A 967 -30.00 65.09 13.51
CA LYS A 967 -29.04 65.75 12.62
C LYS A 967 -29.56 67.06 12.00
N ASN A 968 -30.87 67.33 12.12
CA ASN A 968 -31.41 68.61 11.67
C ASN A 968 -30.86 69.77 12.50
N THR A 969 -30.68 70.93 11.85
CA THR A 969 -30.31 72.16 12.55
C THR A 969 -31.43 72.61 13.49
N ALA A 970 -31.08 73.41 14.51
CA ALA A 970 -32.05 73.96 15.46
C ALA A 970 -33.18 74.72 14.74
N TYR A 971 -32.83 75.43 13.67
CA TYR A 971 -33.79 76.11 12.80
C TYR A 971 -34.81 75.14 12.17
N VAL A 972 -34.35 74.04 11.58
CA VAL A 972 -35.24 73.02 11.02
C VAL A 972 -36.10 72.37 12.10
N LYS A 973 -35.56 72.08 13.29
CA LYS A 973 -36.34 71.48 14.39
C LYS A 973 -37.42 72.42 14.95
N GLU A 974 -37.25 73.75 14.84
CA GLU A 974 -38.26 74.73 15.26
C GLU A 974 -39.37 74.91 14.20
N HIS A 975 -39.03 74.76 12.91
CA HIS A 975 -39.92 75.11 11.80
C HIS A 975 -40.54 73.89 11.11
N ALA A 976 -39.97 72.70 11.29
CA ALA A 976 -40.51 71.45 10.80
C ALA A 976 -41.17 70.67 11.95
N SER A 977 -42.26 69.95 11.67
CA SER A 977 -42.82 68.96 12.59
C SER A 977 -43.50 67.81 11.84
N ILE A 978 -43.47 66.61 12.40
CA ILE A 978 -44.32 65.51 11.92
C ILE A 978 -45.70 65.68 12.55
N LEU A 979 -46.74 65.66 11.73
CA LEU A 979 -48.11 65.79 12.21
C LEU A 979 -48.63 64.48 12.79
N LEU A 980 -49.47 64.65 13.80
CA LEU A 980 -50.21 63.59 14.49
C LEU A 980 -51.69 63.64 14.07
N ASP A 981 -52.38 62.50 14.10
CA ASP A 981 -53.84 62.44 14.03
C ASP A 981 -54.50 62.77 15.38
N LYS A 982 -55.83 62.73 15.39
CA LYS A 982 -56.71 62.90 16.56
C LYS A 982 -56.45 61.98 17.76
N ASN A 983 -55.62 60.94 17.61
CA ASN A 983 -55.25 60.01 18.68
C ASN A 983 -53.74 60.12 19.02
N ASP A 984 -53.12 61.26 18.72
CA ASP A 984 -51.68 61.51 18.90
C ASP A 984 -50.77 60.55 18.12
N LYS A 985 -51.28 59.93 17.04
CA LYS A 985 -50.48 59.01 16.21
C LYS A 985 -49.93 59.72 14.98
N GLU A 986 -48.63 59.57 14.73
CA GLU A 986 -47.97 60.11 13.53
C GLU A 986 -48.65 59.62 12.25
N ILE A 987 -48.98 60.54 11.35
CA ILE A 987 -49.66 60.24 10.08
C ILE A 987 -48.78 60.41 8.84
N GLY A 988 -47.45 60.55 9.02
CA GLY A 988 -46.50 60.67 7.91
C GLY A 988 -46.66 61.96 7.10
N LEU A 989 -47.23 63.02 7.69
CA LEU A 989 -47.26 64.36 7.10
C LEU A 989 -46.18 65.23 7.75
N LEU A 990 -45.18 65.66 6.99
CA LEU A 990 -44.19 66.64 7.42
C LEU A 990 -44.76 68.05 7.22
N LYS A 991 -45.00 68.80 8.29
CA LYS A 991 -45.36 70.22 8.27
C LYS A 991 -44.09 71.07 8.27
N TRP A 992 -44.07 72.08 7.42
CA TRP A 992 -43.11 73.18 7.45
C TRP A 992 -43.83 74.50 7.73
N ASN A 993 -43.37 75.23 8.74
CA ASN A 993 -43.89 76.54 9.12
C ASN A 993 -42.94 77.66 8.66
N ASN A 994 -43.45 78.60 7.86
CA ASN A 994 -42.68 79.72 7.32
C ASN A 994 -43.12 81.09 7.88
N ASP A 995 -43.82 81.11 9.02
CA ASP A 995 -44.43 82.33 9.58
C ASP A 995 -43.47 83.17 10.43
N LYS A 996 -42.32 82.63 10.86
CA LYS A 996 -41.42 83.25 11.84
C LYS A 996 -40.13 83.91 11.30
N GLY A 997 -40.06 84.19 10.00
CA GLY A 997 -39.27 85.34 9.53
C GLY A 997 -37.81 85.13 9.10
N VAL A 998 -37.43 83.96 8.58
CA VAL A 998 -36.38 83.90 7.55
C VAL A 998 -36.91 83.04 6.42
N ALA A 999 -37.13 83.64 5.24
CA ALA A 999 -37.54 82.89 4.08
C ALA A 999 -36.43 81.89 3.72
N VAL A 1000 -36.78 80.63 3.44
CA VAL A 1000 -35.88 79.70 2.74
C VAL A 1000 -35.26 80.45 1.55
N GLY A 1001 -33.93 80.52 1.47
CA GLY A 1001 -33.24 81.26 0.41
C GLY A 1001 -33.40 80.61 -0.97
N ASP A 1002 -32.64 81.08 -1.95
CA ASP A 1002 -32.64 80.48 -3.30
C ASP A 1002 -32.13 79.02 -3.30
N THR A 1003 -31.40 78.61 -2.26
CA THR A 1003 -30.99 77.23 -2.01
C THR A 1003 -32.06 76.47 -1.20
N PRO A 1004 -32.54 75.30 -1.66
CA PRO A 1004 -33.51 74.49 -0.92
C PRO A 1004 -32.98 74.06 0.45
N GLN A 1005 -33.79 74.19 1.49
CA GLN A 1005 -33.50 73.77 2.86
C GLN A 1005 -33.71 72.25 3.01
N PRO A 1006 -32.66 71.45 3.31
CA PRO A 1006 -32.82 70.04 3.65
C PRO A 1006 -33.46 69.87 5.04
N ILE A 1007 -34.37 68.92 5.13
CA ILE A 1007 -35.02 68.41 6.35
C ILE A 1007 -34.83 66.91 6.36
N ILE A 1008 -34.18 66.40 7.39
CA ILE A 1008 -33.85 64.98 7.53
C ILE A 1008 -34.90 64.30 8.41
N ILE A 1009 -35.51 63.23 7.93
CA ILE A 1009 -36.53 62.45 8.65
C ILE A 1009 -35.99 61.05 8.87
N ASP A 1010 -36.00 60.60 10.12
CA ASP A 1010 -35.73 59.22 10.47
C ASP A 1010 -37.04 58.42 10.35
N VAL A 1011 -37.09 57.49 9.41
CA VAL A 1011 -38.23 56.63 9.14
C VAL A 1011 -37.93 55.23 9.65
N THR A 1012 -38.73 54.75 10.59
CA THR A 1012 -38.61 53.39 11.13
C THR A 1012 -39.78 52.53 10.63
N ILE A 1013 -39.45 51.48 9.89
CA ILE A 1013 -40.39 50.52 9.30
C ILE A 1013 -40.25 49.21 10.05
N LYS A 1014 -41.32 48.78 10.73
CA LYS A 1014 -41.42 47.48 11.38
C LYS A 1014 -42.33 46.57 10.57
N ASN A 1015 -42.00 45.30 10.44
CA ASN A 1015 -42.87 44.29 9.86
C ASN A 1015 -42.81 43.01 10.70
N THR A 1016 -43.97 42.49 11.09
CA THR A 1016 -44.08 41.33 12.00
C THR A 1016 -44.61 40.12 11.25
N TRP A 1017 -43.80 39.08 11.17
CA TRP A 1017 -44.16 37.83 10.49
C TRP A 1017 -45.05 36.96 11.38
N ASP A 1018 -46.09 36.37 10.80
CA ASP A 1018 -47.03 35.47 11.50
C ASP A 1018 -47.65 36.09 12.79
N GLY A 1019 -47.62 37.42 12.91
CA GLY A 1019 -48.09 38.13 14.09
C GLY A 1019 -47.31 37.89 15.38
N LYS A 1020 -46.20 37.16 15.36
CA LYS A 1020 -45.36 36.87 16.54
C LYS A 1020 -44.38 38.02 16.80
N PRO A 1021 -44.42 38.70 17.96
CA PRO A 1021 -43.53 39.85 18.22
C PRO A 1021 -42.03 39.55 18.06
N SER A 1022 -41.58 38.34 18.42
CA SER A 1022 -40.19 37.87 18.22
C SER A 1022 -39.76 37.85 16.75
N GLN A 1023 -40.72 37.73 15.84
CA GLN A 1023 -40.53 37.70 14.39
C GLN A 1023 -40.68 39.09 13.74
N THR A 1024 -40.58 40.18 14.51
CA THR A 1024 -40.61 41.55 13.98
C THR A 1024 -39.24 41.97 13.46
N SER A 1025 -39.13 42.36 12.19
CA SER A 1025 -37.96 43.08 11.68
C SER A 1025 -38.18 44.58 11.71
N GLU A 1026 -37.11 45.34 11.94
CA GLU A 1026 -37.09 46.80 11.98
C GLU A 1026 -36.05 47.31 10.98
N GLN A 1027 -36.45 48.23 10.12
CA GLN A 1027 -35.60 48.93 9.17
C GLN A 1027 -35.65 50.42 9.52
N LYS A 1028 -34.50 51.06 9.70
CA LYS A 1028 -34.40 52.52 9.86
C LYS A 1028 -33.81 53.12 8.62
N GLN A 1029 -34.42 54.19 8.12
CA GLN A 1029 -33.99 54.91 6.94
C GLN A 1029 -33.98 56.40 7.23
N GLU A 1030 -32.91 57.06 6.81
CA GLU A 1030 -32.80 58.50 6.91
C GLU A 1030 -33.17 59.10 5.55
N ILE A 1031 -34.16 60.00 5.54
CA ILE A 1031 -34.68 60.59 4.31
C ILE A 1031 -34.54 62.10 4.36
N THR A 1032 -33.81 62.68 3.40
CA THR A 1032 -33.66 64.13 3.27
C THR A 1032 -34.68 64.72 2.29
N VAL A 1033 -35.55 65.57 2.80
CA VAL A 1033 -36.57 66.33 2.07
C VAL A 1033 -36.10 67.76 1.90
N TYR A 1034 -36.13 68.29 0.68
CA TYR A 1034 -35.72 69.66 0.43
C TYR A 1034 -36.94 70.57 0.31
N VAL A 1035 -37.04 71.58 1.18
CA VAL A 1035 -38.08 72.61 1.13
C VAL A 1035 -37.53 73.86 0.45
N LYS A 1036 -38.25 74.44 -0.50
CA LYS A 1036 -37.90 75.64 -1.26
C LYS A 1036 -38.62 76.87 -0.71
N LYS A 1037 -38.18 78.05 -1.16
CA LYS A 1037 -38.83 79.34 -0.87
C LYS A 1037 -40.31 79.34 -1.28
N ALA A 1038 -41.17 79.99 -0.48
CA ALA A 1038 -42.63 79.91 -0.58
C ALA A 1038 -43.22 80.40 -1.93
N ASP A 1039 -42.50 81.23 -2.67
CA ASP A 1039 -42.87 81.78 -3.99
C ASP A 1039 -42.34 80.94 -5.18
N THR A 1040 -41.57 79.88 -4.91
CA THR A 1040 -40.94 79.05 -5.94
C THR A 1040 -41.87 77.95 -6.43
N LYS A 1041 -42.23 77.97 -7.72
CA LYS A 1041 -43.08 76.95 -8.35
C LYS A 1041 -42.41 75.58 -8.29
N TYR A 1042 -43.05 74.62 -7.62
CA TYR A 1042 -42.66 73.21 -7.75
C TYR A 1042 -43.20 72.64 -9.07
N THR A 1043 -42.30 72.23 -9.95
CA THR A 1043 -42.67 71.39 -11.09
C THR A 1043 -42.86 69.96 -10.62
N MET A 1044 -44.06 69.42 -10.85
CA MET A 1044 -44.36 68.01 -10.64
C MET A 1044 -43.40 67.13 -11.47
N PRO A 1045 -42.77 66.09 -10.90
CA PRO A 1045 -41.91 65.19 -11.67
C PRO A 1045 -42.70 64.56 -12.83
N ALA A 1046 -42.16 64.63 -14.05
CA ALA A 1046 -42.87 64.20 -15.26
C ALA A 1046 -43.03 62.67 -15.40
N THR A 1047 -42.41 61.87 -14.53
CA THR A 1047 -42.50 60.40 -14.60
C THR A 1047 -42.67 59.77 -13.22
N GLY A 1048 -43.91 59.53 -12.82
CA GLY A 1048 -44.29 58.72 -11.67
C GLY A 1048 -45.72 58.19 -11.88
N PHE A 1049 -45.92 56.88 -11.71
CA PHE A 1049 -47.12 56.11 -12.07
C PHE A 1049 -48.47 56.80 -11.77
N TRP A 1050 -49.11 57.36 -12.80
CA TRP A 1050 -50.54 57.67 -12.82
C TRP A 1050 -51.15 57.13 -14.12
N GLY A 1051 -51.24 55.80 -14.20
CA GLY A 1051 -52.05 55.12 -15.21
C GLY A 1051 -53.45 54.86 -14.65
N THR A 1052 -54.44 55.58 -15.18
CA THR A 1052 -55.88 55.34 -15.11
C THR A 1052 -56.58 55.38 -13.73
N SER A 1053 -57.49 56.37 -13.58
CA SER A 1053 -58.75 56.30 -12.82
C SER A 1053 -58.67 55.67 -11.41
N LEU A 1054 -58.23 56.46 -10.42
CA LEU A 1054 -58.37 56.15 -8.99
C LEU A 1054 -59.32 57.16 -8.35
N ALA A 1055 -60.63 56.93 -8.53
CA ALA A 1055 -61.65 57.51 -7.68
C ALA A 1055 -61.88 56.57 -6.49
N ASP A 1056 -61.98 57.16 -5.30
CA ASP A 1056 -62.37 56.55 -4.03
C ASP A 1056 -61.40 55.56 -3.38
N LEU A 1057 -60.76 56.05 -2.33
CA LEU A 1057 -59.72 55.39 -1.57
C LEU A 1057 -59.79 56.01 -0.12
N LYS A 1058 -59.71 55.27 0.99
CA LYS A 1058 -59.58 55.75 2.39
C LYS A 1058 -58.42 55.07 3.13
N GLY A 1059 -57.52 55.84 3.74
CA GLY A 1059 -56.68 55.37 4.86
C GLY A 1059 -55.27 55.98 4.95
N LEU A 1060 -54.86 56.32 6.18
CA LEU A 1060 -53.58 56.92 6.61
C LEU A 1060 -53.34 58.37 6.12
N GLY A 1061 -54.03 59.32 6.77
CA GLY A 1061 -53.67 60.74 6.80
C GLY A 1061 -54.01 61.53 5.54
N SER A 1062 -55.24 62.02 5.48
CA SER A 1062 -55.63 63.17 4.67
C SER A 1062 -55.57 64.45 5.51
N TYR A 1063 -55.57 65.63 4.88
CA TYR A 1063 -55.66 66.89 5.64
C TYR A 1063 -56.91 66.94 6.53
N GLU A 1064 -57.96 66.21 6.16
CA GLU A 1064 -59.20 66.07 6.94
C GLU A 1064 -59.00 65.33 8.28
N ASP A 1065 -57.89 64.60 8.44
CA ASP A 1065 -57.55 63.86 9.67
C ASP A 1065 -56.78 64.71 10.71
N VAL A 1066 -56.47 65.98 10.39
CA VAL A 1066 -55.77 66.94 11.27
C VAL A 1066 -56.77 67.96 11.81
N GLU A 1067 -56.95 68.07 13.12
CA GLU A 1067 -57.69 69.20 13.71
C GLU A 1067 -56.81 70.46 13.69
N TYR A 1068 -57.17 71.44 12.86
CA TYR A 1068 -56.71 72.81 13.02
C TYR A 1068 -57.83 73.63 13.67
N GLU A 1069 -57.55 74.34 14.76
CA GLU A 1069 -58.45 75.37 15.28
C GLU A 1069 -58.77 76.37 14.15
N LYS A 1070 -59.98 76.28 13.58
CA LYS A 1070 -60.54 77.37 12.77
C LYS A 1070 -60.80 78.57 13.68
N LYS A 1071 -59.78 79.40 13.91
CA LYS A 1071 -59.97 80.77 14.36
C LYS A 1071 -59.41 81.74 13.32
N GLU A 1072 -60.33 82.59 12.88
CA GLU A 1072 -60.15 83.82 12.09
C GLU A 1072 -59.62 83.67 10.67
N GLU A 1073 -60.57 83.61 9.72
CA GLU A 1073 -60.56 84.47 8.52
C GLU A 1073 -61.93 84.43 7.84
N ASN A 1074 -62.89 85.19 8.38
CA ASN A 1074 -63.99 85.80 7.64
C ASN A 1074 -64.59 86.92 8.51
N LYS A 1075 -64.16 88.15 8.22
CA LYS A 1075 -64.44 89.43 8.92
C LYS A 1075 -63.85 89.64 10.30
#